data_AF-A0AAR2IQD8-F1
#
_entry.id   AF-A0AAR2IQD8-F1
#
_cell.length_a   1.000
_cell.length_b   1.000
_cell.length_c   1.000
_cell.angle_alpha   90.00
_cell.angle_beta   90.00
_cell.angle_gamma   90.00
#
_symmetry.space_group_name_H-M   'P 1'
#
loop_
_entity.id
_entity.type
_entity.pdbx_description
1 polymer ?
#
loop_
_entity_poly.entity_id
_entity_poly.type
_entity_poly.pdbx_seq_one_letter_code
_entity_poly.pdbx_strand_id
1 'polypeptide(L)'
;MGVRFRLPLQKLHPLSRAIHHRYSSNSNPQRPPHCLAARYFTSLSRLPVRPPKSKSGGHGYQQQRSFWVARLAARLLKLRYILLGSAVGGGYTAKKTFDEWKDMIPDLSEYTWVVPDFQGLLAELILIQQQIQQHEEEVRRVAAANSSDKEKIDQLQEELLRTQLKYQRMLERLEKENKELRKVVLQKDDKGIHQRKVKKSLIDMYSEVLDILSDYDSNYNTQDHLPRVVVVGDQSAGKTSVLEMIAQARIFPRGSGEMMTRSPVKVTLSEGPHHVAMFKDSTREFDLGKEEDLAALRREIELRMRKSVKEGQTVSPETISLSVKGPGIQRMVLVDLPGVISTVTTGMASDTKETIFSISKAYMQNPNAIILCIQDGSVDAERSIVTDLVSQMDPQGKRTIFVLTKVDLAEKNLASPSRIQQIIEGKLFPMKALGYFAVVTGKGSSSESIESIKDYEEDFFQNSRLLREGMLKAHQVTTKNLSLAVSDCFWKMVRESVEQQADAFKASRFNLETEWKNNYPRLRELDRNELFEKAKNEILDEVISLSQVTPKHWQSILQKKLWERVSTHVIENIYLPAAQTMNSGTFNTTVDIKLKQWTDKQLPHKALEVAWETLQEEFARFMAEYKGKDQDDIFDKLKEAVKDESIKRHKWNERAMDSLRVIQHNALEDRSITDKPQWDAAIQFMEETLQSRLKDTESVIADMVGPDWKQRWMSWTKRTPEQHIRNETKNELERLLKLHEDHTAYLANDEVTTVRKNLEARGVEVDPVLIKDTWHQLYRRHFLQKALFHCNLCRRGFYYYQRHFVDSELECNDVVLFWRIQRMLGITANTLRQQLTNTEVRRLEKNVKEVLEDFGEDTEKKVQLITGRRVQLAEDLSKFCAPSILFDFCHVA
;
A
#
# COMPACT_ATOMS: atom_id res chain seq x y z
N MET A 1 27.76 41.14 46.55
CA MET A 1 28.83 40.13 46.59
C MET A 1 29.07 39.63 45.18
N GLY A 2 30.31 39.33 44.79
CA GLY A 2 30.61 38.81 43.45
C GLY A 2 31.47 37.56 43.52
N VAL A 3 31.26 36.65 42.58
CA VAL A 3 32.21 35.58 42.25
C VAL A 3 32.34 35.53 40.73
N ARG A 4 33.56 35.78 40.23
CA ARG A 4 33.95 35.55 38.83
C ARG A 4 34.51 34.14 38.71
N PHE A 5 34.23 33.44 37.62
CA PHE A 5 35.10 32.37 37.12
C PHE A 5 35.44 32.60 35.65
N ARG A 6 36.69 32.30 35.28
CA ARG A 6 37.27 32.51 33.94
C ARG A 6 37.32 31.21 33.15
N LEU A 7 37.25 31.35 31.82
CA LEU A 7 37.50 30.33 30.79
C LEU A 7 38.90 29.69 30.90
N PRO A 8 39.10 28.58 30.17
CA PRO A 8 40.10 28.64 29.09
C PRO A 8 39.50 28.37 27.71
N LEU A 9 39.91 29.18 26.74
CA LEU A 9 39.66 29.00 25.30
C LEU A 9 40.76 28.10 24.71
N GLN A 10 40.40 27.06 23.95
CA GLN A 10 41.32 26.45 22.98
C GLN A 10 41.11 27.08 21.61
N LYS A 11 42.20 27.56 21.01
CA LYS A 11 42.24 28.10 19.65
C LYS A 11 42.53 26.98 18.65
N LEU A 12 41.80 26.93 17.54
CA LEU A 12 42.25 26.27 16.32
C LEU A 12 42.40 27.33 15.22
N HIS A 13 43.61 27.48 14.70
CA HIS A 13 43.93 28.39 13.61
C HIS A 13 43.74 27.69 12.25
N PRO A 14 43.32 28.41 11.20
CA PRO A 14 43.27 27.88 9.85
C PRO A 14 44.67 27.87 9.22
N LEU A 15 45.00 26.80 8.49
CA LEU A 15 46.19 26.76 7.63
C LEU A 15 45.77 26.69 6.16
N SER A 16 45.84 27.83 5.49
CA SER A 16 45.91 27.90 4.03
C SER A 16 47.33 27.59 3.55
N ARG A 17 47.48 26.83 2.46
CA ARG A 17 48.62 26.99 1.54
C ARG A 17 48.29 26.40 0.17
N ALA A 18 48.17 27.27 -0.82
CA ALA A 18 48.21 26.92 -2.24
C ALA A 18 49.63 27.14 -2.76
N ILE A 19 50.17 26.20 -3.53
CA ILE A 19 51.35 26.41 -4.39
C ILE A 19 51.11 25.68 -5.72
N HIS A 20 51.23 26.42 -6.83
CA HIS A 20 51.23 25.91 -8.21
C HIS A 20 52.52 25.14 -8.54
N HIS A 21 52.53 24.26 -9.54
CA HIS A 21 53.41 24.41 -10.72
C HIS A 21 53.03 23.48 -11.89
N ARG A 22 53.62 23.72 -13.07
CA ARG A 22 53.24 23.21 -14.40
C ARG A 22 54.33 22.33 -15.06
N TYR A 23 53.88 21.39 -15.93
CA TYR A 23 54.45 20.96 -17.24
C TYR A 23 55.73 20.08 -17.38
N SER A 24 55.61 19.05 -18.25
CA SER A 24 56.59 18.44 -19.20
C SER A 24 57.88 17.75 -18.69
N SER A 25 58.53 16.78 -19.39
CA SER A 25 58.19 15.91 -20.55
C SER A 25 59.33 14.88 -20.84
N ASN A 26 59.06 13.78 -21.57
CA ASN A 26 60.02 12.82 -22.20
C ASN A 26 60.92 11.97 -21.25
N SER A 27 61.41 10.76 -21.57
CA SER A 27 61.60 10.02 -22.84
C SER A 27 61.59 8.45 -22.70
N ASN A 28 61.54 7.77 -23.85
CA ASN A 28 61.51 6.31 -24.16
C ASN A 28 62.87 5.55 -23.98
N PRO A 29 63.10 4.28 -24.44
CA PRO A 29 62.27 3.04 -24.55
C PRO A 29 63.04 1.72 -24.18
N GLN A 30 62.41 0.52 -24.23
CA GLN A 30 63.02 -0.76 -24.73
C GLN A 30 61.93 -1.76 -25.25
N ARG A 31 62.34 -2.85 -25.94
CA ARG A 31 61.54 -3.57 -26.99
C ARG A 31 61.63 -5.15 -26.88
N PRO A 32 61.22 -6.02 -27.86
CA PRO A 32 60.43 -7.25 -27.57
C PRO A 32 61.09 -8.58 -28.01
N PRO A 33 60.32 -9.69 -28.13
CA PRO A 33 60.18 -10.43 -29.42
C PRO A 33 58.70 -10.79 -29.75
N HIS A 34 58.18 -10.88 -31.00
CA HIS A 34 58.49 -11.72 -32.19
C HIS A 34 58.17 -13.23 -31.99
N CYS A 35 57.56 -14.02 -32.90
CA CYS A 35 57.01 -13.80 -34.27
C CYS A 35 56.16 -15.00 -34.83
N LEU A 36 55.26 -14.75 -35.82
CA LEU A 36 54.85 -15.62 -36.97
C LEU A 36 54.07 -16.97 -36.73
N ALA A 37 53.30 -17.59 -37.66
CA ALA A 37 53.06 -17.37 -39.11
C ALA A 37 51.67 -17.85 -39.68
N ALA A 38 51.32 -17.37 -40.91
CA ALA A 38 50.47 -17.89 -42.03
C ALA A 38 49.37 -18.99 -41.83
N ARG A 39 48.08 -18.78 -42.21
CA ARG A 39 47.39 -18.84 -43.56
C ARG A 39 47.25 -20.27 -44.16
N TYR A 40 46.08 -20.71 -44.66
CA TYR A 40 45.44 -20.39 -45.96
C TYR A 40 43.87 -20.48 -46.01
N PHE A 41 43.26 -20.03 -47.12
CA PHE A 41 41.81 -20.02 -47.47
C PHE A 41 41.24 -21.44 -47.76
N THR A 42 39.94 -21.79 -47.73
CA THR A 42 38.66 -21.22 -48.27
C THR A 42 37.45 -21.83 -47.49
N SER A 43 36.14 -21.49 -47.62
CA SER A 43 35.37 -20.30 -48.04
C SER A 43 33.87 -20.42 -47.61
N LEU A 44 33.05 -19.37 -47.85
CA LEU A 44 31.56 -19.29 -47.92
C LEU A 44 30.65 -20.11 -46.93
N SER A 45 30.06 -19.43 -45.93
CA SER A 45 28.68 -18.86 -46.05
C SER A 45 28.04 -18.37 -44.71
N ARG A 46 27.19 -17.33 -44.83
CA ARG A 46 26.21 -16.75 -43.85
C ARG A 46 26.72 -16.18 -42.50
N LEU A 47 26.57 -14.86 -42.37
CA LEU A 47 26.58 -14.10 -41.10
C LEU A 47 25.17 -13.52 -40.81
N PRO A 48 24.69 -13.52 -39.55
CA PRO A 48 23.66 -12.60 -39.08
C PRO A 48 24.28 -11.41 -38.33
N VAL A 49 23.77 -10.20 -38.59
CA VAL A 49 24.23 -8.93 -38.02
C VAL A 49 23.64 -8.72 -36.61
N ARG A 50 24.47 -8.24 -35.66
CA ARG A 50 24.00 -7.69 -34.37
C ARG A 50 23.58 -6.21 -34.52
N PRO A 51 22.45 -5.80 -33.91
CA PRO A 51 22.25 -4.44 -33.41
C PRO A 51 22.59 -4.33 -31.90
N PRO A 52 22.72 -3.10 -31.35
CA PRO A 52 23.37 -2.87 -30.05
C PRO A 52 22.42 -2.85 -28.83
N LYS A 53 23.02 -2.92 -27.64
CA LYS A 53 22.34 -2.72 -26.34
C LYS A 53 21.81 -1.29 -26.22
N SER A 54 20.55 -1.12 -25.80
CA SER A 54 19.99 0.16 -25.35
C SER A 54 19.98 0.25 -23.81
N LYS A 55 19.98 1.49 -23.29
CA LYS A 55 20.01 1.78 -21.85
C LYS A 55 18.58 1.81 -21.29
N SER A 56 18.32 1.10 -20.19
CA SER A 56 17.08 1.19 -19.43
C SER A 56 17.20 2.25 -18.32
N GLY A 57 16.80 3.48 -18.64
CA GLY A 57 16.47 4.52 -17.65
C GLY A 57 14.96 4.65 -17.55
N GLY A 58 14.42 4.73 -16.33
CA GLY A 58 12.97 4.72 -16.09
C GLY A 58 12.39 6.08 -15.69
N HIS A 59 11.13 6.28 -16.06
CA HIS A 59 10.16 7.22 -15.47
C HIS A 59 8.85 6.40 -15.30
N GLY A 60 7.99 6.59 -14.32
CA GLY A 60 7.80 7.71 -13.40
C GLY A 60 6.30 8.04 -13.41
N TYR A 61 5.54 7.54 -12.44
CA TYR A 61 4.07 7.63 -12.43
C TYR A 61 3.58 9.05 -12.13
N GLN A 62 2.94 9.71 -13.10
CA GLN A 62 2.07 10.87 -12.83
C GLN A 62 0.88 10.90 -13.80
N GLN A 63 0.01 9.88 -13.73
CA GLN A 63 -1.07 9.72 -14.71
C GLN A 63 -2.40 9.17 -14.14
N GLN A 64 -2.69 9.39 -12.86
CA GLN A 64 -3.85 8.75 -12.20
C GLN A 64 -5.22 9.39 -12.53
N ARG A 65 -5.27 10.62 -13.06
CA ARG A 65 -6.53 11.25 -13.55
C ARG A 65 -6.87 10.95 -15.01
N SER A 66 -5.89 10.63 -15.86
CA SER A 66 -6.09 10.24 -17.27
C SER A 66 -6.23 8.72 -17.47
N PHE A 67 -5.93 7.92 -16.43
CA PHE A 67 -5.95 6.45 -16.50
C PHE A 67 -7.34 5.87 -16.78
N TRP A 68 -8.42 6.51 -16.31
CA TRP A 68 -9.79 6.07 -16.62
C TRP A 68 -10.13 6.25 -18.10
N VAL A 69 -9.81 7.41 -18.69
CA VAL A 69 -10.03 7.66 -20.13
C VAL A 69 -9.17 6.72 -20.99
N ALA A 70 -7.91 6.49 -20.60
CA ALA A 70 -7.04 5.53 -21.29
C ALA A 70 -7.51 4.08 -21.16
N ARG A 71 -8.00 3.64 -19.98
CA ARG A 71 -8.63 2.32 -19.78
C ARG A 71 -9.94 2.19 -20.55
N LEU A 72 -10.76 3.25 -20.60
CA LEU A 72 -12.02 3.28 -21.35
C LEU A 72 -11.72 3.13 -22.85
N ALA A 73 -10.81 3.95 -23.40
CA ALA A 73 -10.35 3.85 -24.78
C ALA A 73 -9.73 2.48 -25.11
N ALA A 74 -8.91 1.91 -24.22
CA ALA A 74 -8.33 0.57 -24.41
C ALA A 74 -9.38 -0.56 -24.34
N ARG A 75 -10.42 -0.42 -23.49
CA ARG A 75 -11.55 -1.35 -23.42
C ARG A 75 -12.46 -1.23 -24.65
N LEU A 76 -12.75 -0.01 -25.12
CA LEU A 76 -13.49 0.27 -26.35
C LEU A 76 -12.75 -0.29 -27.58
N LEU A 77 -11.43 -0.12 -27.66
CA LEU A 77 -10.60 -0.72 -28.70
C LEU A 77 -10.60 -2.25 -28.64
N LYS A 78 -10.57 -2.87 -27.45
CA LYS A 78 -10.73 -4.33 -27.30
C LYS A 78 -12.13 -4.82 -27.73
N LEU A 79 -13.19 -4.11 -27.34
CA LEU A 79 -14.57 -4.39 -27.77
C LEU A 79 -14.71 -4.31 -29.29
N ARG A 80 -14.10 -3.29 -29.93
CA ARG A 80 -14.04 -3.15 -31.39
C ARG A 80 -13.39 -4.36 -32.07
N TYR A 81 -12.26 -4.86 -31.54
CA TYR A 81 -11.60 -6.07 -32.05
C TYR A 81 -12.40 -7.35 -31.79
N ILE A 82 -13.12 -7.45 -30.66
CA ILE A 82 -13.98 -8.61 -30.35
C ILE A 82 -15.18 -8.65 -31.31
N LEU A 83 -15.85 -7.51 -31.55
CA LEU A 83 -16.96 -7.42 -32.50
C LEU A 83 -16.53 -7.77 -33.94
N LEU A 84 -15.37 -7.26 -34.38
CA LEU A 84 -14.75 -7.63 -35.66
C LEU A 84 -14.41 -9.14 -35.71
N GLY A 85 -13.95 -9.73 -34.61
CA GLY A 85 -13.65 -11.17 -34.51
C GLY A 85 -14.90 -12.05 -34.55
N SER A 86 -15.99 -11.64 -33.89
CA SER A 86 -17.27 -12.37 -33.92
C SER A 86 -17.99 -12.28 -35.27
N ALA A 87 -17.75 -11.23 -36.06
CA ALA A 87 -18.37 -11.06 -37.38
C ALA A 87 -17.90 -12.08 -38.42
N VAL A 88 -16.80 -12.80 -38.19
CA VAL A 88 -16.32 -13.90 -39.04
C VAL A 88 -17.14 -15.19 -38.84
N GLY A 89 -17.99 -15.25 -37.80
CA GLY A 89 -18.73 -16.44 -37.37
C GLY A 89 -20.25 -16.25 -37.26
N GLY A 90 -20.92 -15.78 -38.31
CA GLY A 90 -22.39 -15.81 -38.42
C GLY A 90 -23.11 -14.51 -38.02
N GLY A 91 -23.70 -13.81 -38.99
CA GLY A 91 -24.13 -12.40 -38.85
C GLY A 91 -25.34 -12.10 -37.96
N TYR A 92 -26.06 -13.08 -37.40
CA TYR A 92 -27.28 -12.80 -36.61
C TYR A 92 -26.99 -12.38 -35.16
N THR A 93 -25.87 -12.83 -34.59
CA THR A 93 -25.46 -12.50 -33.20
C THR A 93 -24.87 -11.10 -33.10
N ALA A 94 -24.12 -10.65 -34.10
CA ALA A 94 -23.42 -9.36 -34.10
C ALA A 94 -24.38 -8.16 -33.98
N LYS A 95 -25.51 -8.18 -34.69
CA LYS A 95 -26.52 -7.11 -34.61
C LYS A 95 -27.14 -7.00 -33.22
N LYS A 96 -27.56 -8.13 -32.63
CA LYS A 96 -28.15 -8.16 -31.29
C LYS A 96 -27.17 -7.66 -30.22
N THR A 97 -25.90 -8.06 -30.30
CA THR A 97 -24.86 -7.56 -29.38
C THR A 97 -24.48 -6.09 -29.59
N PHE A 98 -24.68 -5.53 -30.80
CA PHE A 98 -24.50 -4.10 -31.03
C PHE A 98 -25.67 -3.29 -30.47
N ASP A 99 -26.91 -3.73 -30.69
CA ASP A 99 -28.10 -3.08 -30.16
C ASP A 99 -28.13 -3.14 -28.61
N GLU A 100 -27.85 -4.30 -28.01
CA GLU A 100 -27.69 -4.44 -26.54
C GLU A 100 -26.53 -3.60 -25.97
N TRP A 101 -25.46 -3.38 -26.74
CA TRP A 101 -24.33 -2.53 -26.32
C TRP A 101 -24.64 -1.04 -26.44
N LYS A 102 -25.38 -0.63 -27.47
CA LYS A 102 -25.80 0.76 -27.70
C LYS A 102 -26.64 1.29 -26.53
N ASP A 103 -27.52 0.47 -25.98
CA ASP A 103 -28.40 0.84 -24.87
C ASP A 103 -27.66 0.89 -23.50
N MET A 104 -26.42 0.40 -23.41
CA MET A 104 -25.61 0.41 -22.18
C MET A 104 -24.67 1.64 -22.05
N ILE A 105 -24.69 2.58 -23.00
CA ILE A 105 -23.79 3.74 -23.02
C ILE A 105 -24.55 4.99 -22.53
N PRO A 106 -24.13 5.65 -21.42
CA PRO A 106 -24.70 6.94 -21.03
C PRO A 106 -24.35 8.03 -22.04
N ASP A 107 -25.11 9.13 -22.08
CA ASP A 107 -24.86 10.25 -23.00
C ASP A 107 -23.44 10.82 -22.82
N LEU A 108 -22.64 10.77 -23.88
CA LEU A 108 -21.21 11.16 -23.93
C LEU A 108 -20.97 12.47 -24.69
N SER A 109 -22.00 13.31 -24.83
CA SER A 109 -21.92 14.61 -25.51
C SER A 109 -20.75 15.51 -25.08
N GLU A 110 -20.34 15.47 -23.80
CA GLU A 110 -19.16 16.20 -23.27
C GLU A 110 -17.78 15.71 -23.78
N TYR A 111 -17.69 14.50 -24.33
CA TYR A 111 -16.40 13.87 -24.70
C TYR A 111 -16.18 13.72 -26.22
N THR A 112 -17.01 14.38 -27.02
CA THR A 112 -16.95 14.43 -28.49
C THR A 112 -15.58 14.84 -29.07
N TRP A 113 -14.75 15.55 -28.30
CA TRP A 113 -13.39 15.95 -28.71
C TRP A 113 -12.32 14.85 -28.57
N VAL A 114 -12.61 13.75 -27.85
CA VAL A 114 -11.67 12.62 -27.64
C VAL A 114 -11.90 11.50 -28.67
N VAL A 115 -13.14 11.32 -29.13
CA VAL A 115 -13.55 10.24 -30.04
C VAL A 115 -14.34 10.83 -31.22
N PRO A 116 -13.71 11.01 -32.40
CA PRO A 116 -14.44 11.42 -33.60
C PRO A 116 -15.43 10.33 -34.03
N ASP A 117 -16.69 10.75 -34.21
CA ASP A 117 -17.86 10.03 -34.73
C ASP A 117 -17.76 8.49 -34.88
N PHE A 118 -17.52 7.81 -33.76
CA PHE A 118 -17.38 6.36 -33.72
C PHE A 118 -18.70 5.65 -34.06
N GLN A 119 -19.84 6.25 -33.69
CA GLN A 119 -21.16 5.68 -33.99
C GLN A 119 -21.50 5.78 -35.48
N GLY A 120 -21.23 6.93 -36.13
CA GLY A 120 -21.44 7.07 -37.58
C GLY A 120 -20.59 6.09 -38.40
N LEU A 121 -19.29 5.99 -38.11
CA LEU A 121 -18.38 5.12 -38.85
C LEU A 121 -18.66 3.62 -38.64
N LEU A 122 -19.13 3.20 -37.46
CA LEU A 122 -19.52 1.80 -37.24
C LEU A 122 -20.84 1.46 -37.94
N ALA A 123 -21.81 2.38 -37.91
CA ALA A 123 -23.09 2.22 -38.62
C ALA A 123 -22.89 2.13 -40.14
N GLU A 124 -22.02 2.96 -40.72
CA GLU A 124 -21.69 2.94 -42.15
C GLU A 124 -21.02 1.62 -42.56
N LEU A 125 -20.09 1.09 -41.75
CA LEU A 125 -19.48 -0.22 -41.97
C LEU A 125 -20.50 -1.37 -41.94
N ILE A 126 -21.40 -1.38 -40.95
CA ILE A 126 -22.47 -2.39 -40.83
C ILE A 126 -23.40 -2.33 -42.05
N LEU A 127 -23.73 -1.12 -42.52
CA LEU A 127 -24.63 -0.92 -43.64
C LEU A 127 -24.00 -1.36 -44.98
N ILE A 128 -22.71 -1.08 -45.21
CA ILE A 128 -21.97 -1.59 -46.37
C ILE A 128 -21.84 -3.12 -46.31
N GLN A 129 -21.58 -3.70 -45.14
CA GLN A 129 -21.52 -5.16 -44.99
C GLN A 129 -22.87 -5.84 -45.26
N GLN A 130 -23.98 -5.20 -44.84
CA GLN A 130 -25.34 -5.67 -45.13
C GLN A 130 -25.66 -5.60 -46.63
N GLN A 131 -25.20 -4.56 -47.34
CA GLN A 131 -25.30 -4.46 -48.80
C GLN A 131 -24.50 -5.55 -49.53
N ILE A 132 -23.26 -5.83 -49.11
CA ILE A 132 -22.45 -6.93 -49.68
C ILE A 132 -23.19 -8.26 -49.56
N GLN A 133 -23.79 -8.54 -48.39
CA GLN A 133 -24.50 -9.81 -48.18
C GLN A 133 -25.83 -9.89 -48.97
N GLN A 134 -26.52 -8.76 -49.17
CA GLN A 134 -27.68 -8.70 -50.08
C GLN A 134 -27.29 -8.98 -51.53
N HIS A 135 -26.24 -8.33 -52.05
CA HIS A 135 -25.74 -8.58 -53.40
C HIS A 135 -25.22 -10.02 -53.57
N GLU A 136 -24.56 -10.61 -52.57
CA GLU A 136 -24.17 -12.04 -52.63
C GLU A 136 -25.37 -12.99 -52.67
N GLU A 137 -26.41 -12.74 -51.88
CA GLU A 137 -27.64 -13.53 -51.95
C GLU A 137 -28.36 -13.36 -53.29
N GLU A 138 -28.40 -12.16 -53.83
CA GLU A 138 -29.05 -11.85 -55.12
C GLU A 138 -28.30 -12.50 -56.28
N VAL A 139 -26.96 -12.42 -56.32
CA VAL A 139 -26.12 -13.18 -57.26
C VAL A 139 -26.38 -14.68 -57.15
N ARG A 140 -26.48 -15.25 -55.93
CA ARG A 140 -26.81 -16.68 -55.74
C ARG A 140 -28.21 -17.04 -56.23
N ARG A 141 -29.22 -16.18 -55.99
CA ARG A 141 -30.60 -16.41 -56.47
C ARG A 141 -30.69 -16.38 -57.99
N VAL A 142 -30.06 -15.40 -58.64
CA VAL A 142 -30.03 -15.28 -60.10
C VAL A 142 -29.24 -16.44 -60.72
N ALA A 143 -28.10 -16.82 -60.14
CA ALA A 143 -27.33 -17.98 -60.59
C ALA A 143 -28.08 -19.32 -60.42
N ALA A 144 -28.92 -19.47 -59.40
CA ALA A 144 -29.73 -20.66 -59.19
C ALA A 144 -30.98 -20.74 -60.09
N ALA A 145 -31.39 -19.64 -60.72
CA ALA A 145 -32.62 -19.55 -61.51
C ALA A 145 -32.49 -20.01 -62.98
N ASN A 146 -31.30 -20.42 -63.43
CA ASN A 146 -31.01 -20.84 -64.82
C ASN A 146 -31.48 -19.84 -65.89
N SER A 147 -31.48 -18.54 -65.59
CA SER A 147 -31.82 -17.48 -66.56
C SER A 147 -30.66 -17.19 -67.52
N SER A 148 -30.96 -17.03 -68.80
CA SER A 148 -30.01 -16.69 -69.88
C SER A 148 -29.35 -15.31 -69.79
N ASP A 149 -29.67 -14.51 -68.76
CA ASP A 149 -29.28 -13.12 -68.60
C ASP A 149 -27.85 -12.99 -68.03
N LYS A 150 -26.86 -13.45 -68.80
CA LYS A 150 -25.44 -13.39 -68.42
C LYS A 150 -24.99 -11.96 -68.09
N GLU A 151 -25.47 -10.96 -68.84
CA GLU A 151 -25.19 -9.55 -68.59
C GLU A 151 -25.66 -9.05 -67.22
N LYS A 152 -26.77 -9.57 -66.67
CA LYS A 152 -27.23 -9.22 -65.31
C LYS A 152 -26.34 -9.84 -64.24
N ILE A 153 -25.85 -11.06 -64.46
CA ILE A 153 -24.90 -11.71 -63.54
C ILE A 153 -23.58 -10.93 -63.53
N ASP A 154 -23.07 -10.55 -64.70
CA ASP A 154 -21.84 -9.76 -64.82
C ASP A 154 -22.00 -8.36 -64.19
N GLN A 155 -23.15 -7.70 -64.36
CA GLN A 155 -23.47 -6.41 -63.68
C GLN A 155 -23.54 -6.54 -62.16
N LEU A 156 -24.27 -7.53 -61.63
CA LEU A 156 -24.38 -7.78 -60.19
C LEU A 156 -23.02 -8.17 -59.57
N GLN A 157 -22.19 -8.91 -60.31
CA GLN A 157 -20.81 -9.18 -59.91
C GLN A 157 -19.97 -7.90 -59.87
N GLU A 158 -20.10 -6.99 -60.83
CA GLU A 158 -19.38 -5.71 -60.82
C GLU A 158 -19.84 -4.81 -59.64
N GLU A 159 -21.13 -4.75 -59.34
CA GLU A 159 -21.66 -4.01 -58.18
C GLU A 159 -21.17 -4.58 -56.84
N LEU A 160 -21.15 -5.91 -56.71
CA LEU A 160 -20.58 -6.60 -55.55
C LEU A 160 -19.09 -6.26 -55.38
N LEU A 161 -18.31 -6.31 -56.48
CA LEU A 161 -16.87 -6.02 -56.48
C LEU A 161 -16.58 -4.54 -56.15
N ARG A 162 -17.38 -3.62 -56.70
CA ARG A 162 -17.34 -2.18 -56.35
C ARG A 162 -17.66 -1.94 -54.87
N THR A 163 -18.59 -2.70 -54.29
CA THR A 163 -18.99 -2.56 -52.88
C THR A 163 -17.96 -3.16 -51.93
N GLN A 164 -17.37 -4.32 -52.26
CA GLN A 164 -16.21 -4.87 -51.56
C GLN A 164 -15.01 -3.91 -51.59
N LEU A 165 -14.73 -3.28 -52.75
CA LEU A 165 -13.68 -2.25 -52.87
C LEU A 165 -13.92 -1.02 -51.98
N LYS A 166 -15.18 -0.58 -51.82
CA LYS A 166 -15.54 0.49 -50.86
C LYS A 166 -15.26 0.06 -49.42
N TYR A 167 -15.70 -1.15 -49.03
CA TYR A 167 -15.47 -1.70 -47.70
C TYR A 167 -13.97 -1.81 -47.37
N GLN A 168 -13.16 -2.29 -48.31
CA GLN A 168 -11.71 -2.43 -48.14
C GLN A 168 -10.99 -1.07 -48.03
N ARG A 169 -11.38 -0.07 -48.83
CA ARG A 169 -10.87 1.32 -48.69
C ARG A 169 -11.24 1.94 -47.34
N MET A 170 -12.43 1.64 -46.82
CA MET A 170 -12.89 2.11 -45.51
C MET A 170 -12.05 1.49 -44.38
N LEU A 171 -11.73 0.19 -44.49
CA LEU A 171 -10.80 -0.49 -43.57
C LEU A 171 -9.39 0.10 -43.62
N GLU A 172 -8.79 0.28 -44.81
CA GLU A 172 -7.46 0.89 -44.96
C GLU A 172 -7.41 2.32 -44.38
N ARG A 173 -8.48 3.11 -44.58
CA ARG A 173 -8.62 4.44 -43.98
C ARG A 173 -8.62 4.36 -42.46
N LEU A 174 -9.42 3.46 -41.87
CA LEU A 174 -9.49 3.27 -40.42
C LEU A 174 -8.21 2.70 -39.81
N GLU A 175 -7.46 1.87 -40.53
CA GLU A 175 -6.12 1.43 -40.10
C GLU A 175 -5.12 2.60 -40.15
N LYS A 176 -5.18 3.44 -41.18
CA LYS A 176 -4.33 4.63 -41.31
C LYS A 176 -4.64 5.66 -40.21
N GLU A 177 -5.92 5.94 -39.96
CA GLU A 177 -6.36 6.81 -38.86
C GLU A 177 -5.98 6.22 -37.48
N ASN A 178 -6.10 4.90 -37.26
CA ASN A 178 -5.57 4.25 -36.05
C ASN A 178 -4.04 4.38 -35.93
N LYS A 179 -3.30 4.29 -37.05
CA LYS A 179 -1.84 4.44 -37.08
C LYS A 179 -1.41 5.88 -36.81
N GLU A 180 -2.20 6.86 -37.25
CA GLU A 180 -1.99 8.28 -36.95
C GLU A 180 -2.39 8.62 -35.50
N LEU A 181 -3.51 8.11 -34.99
CA LEU A 181 -3.89 8.23 -33.57
C LEU A 181 -2.83 7.61 -32.65
N ARG A 182 -2.31 6.42 -32.98
CA ARG A 182 -1.16 5.83 -32.27
C ARG A 182 0.07 6.72 -32.32
N LYS A 183 0.39 7.35 -33.46
CA LYS A 183 1.49 8.33 -33.55
C LYS A 183 1.23 9.57 -32.71
N VAL A 184 0.00 10.09 -32.64
CA VAL A 184 -0.34 11.29 -31.85
C VAL A 184 -0.28 10.99 -30.34
N VAL A 185 -0.68 9.79 -29.92
CA VAL A 185 -0.49 9.31 -28.53
C VAL A 185 1.00 9.15 -28.23
N LEU A 186 1.76 8.41 -29.06
CA LEU A 186 3.21 8.21 -28.87
C LEU A 186 4.01 9.53 -28.93
N GLN A 187 3.61 10.51 -29.74
CA GLN A 187 4.25 11.83 -29.79
C GLN A 187 3.94 12.71 -28.56
N LYS A 188 2.89 12.40 -27.78
CA LYS A 188 2.65 13.00 -26.46
C LYS A 188 3.52 12.36 -25.37
N ASP A 189 3.95 11.12 -25.54
CA ASP A 189 4.78 10.42 -24.56
C ASP A 189 6.30 10.67 -24.77
N ASP A 190 6.79 10.72 -26.02
CA ASP A 190 8.23 10.86 -26.33
C ASP A 190 8.78 12.31 -26.29
N LYS A 191 7.89 13.32 -26.13
CA LYS A 191 8.31 14.70 -25.84
C LYS A 191 7.90 15.04 -24.42
N GLY A 192 8.74 14.59 -23.49
CA GLY A 192 8.65 14.88 -22.07
C GLY A 192 8.34 16.34 -21.76
N ILE A 193 7.62 16.53 -20.66
CA ILE A 193 6.91 17.73 -20.21
C ILE A 193 7.77 19.00 -20.25
N HIS A 194 7.91 19.58 -21.44
CA HIS A 194 7.83 21.03 -21.60
C HIS A 194 6.36 21.39 -21.72
N GLN A 195 5.65 21.29 -20.58
CA GLN A 195 4.69 22.35 -20.27
C GLN A 195 5.41 23.66 -20.60
N ARG A 196 4.86 24.45 -21.54
CA ARG A 196 5.24 25.85 -21.63
C ARG A 196 5.01 26.38 -20.22
N LYS A 197 6.09 26.70 -19.50
CA LYS A 197 6.01 27.34 -18.18
C LYS A 197 5.24 28.64 -18.40
N VAL A 198 3.92 28.59 -18.22
CA VAL A 198 3.13 29.77 -17.90
C VAL A 198 3.88 30.38 -16.74
N LYS A 199 4.30 31.64 -16.87
CA LYS A 199 5.05 32.32 -15.83
C LYS A 199 4.10 32.48 -14.64
N LYS A 200 4.04 31.46 -13.78
CA LYS A 200 3.34 31.49 -12.49
C LYS A 200 3.80 32.75 -11.79
N SER A 201 2.87 33.56 -11.30
CA SER A 201 3.28 34.78 -10.62
C SER A 201 4.01 34.42 -9.33
N LEU A 202 4.87 35.31 -8.82
CA LEU A 202 5.58 35.08 -7.57
C LEU A 202 4.62 34.77 -6.40
N ILE A 203 3.41 35.36 -6.40
CA ILE A 203 2.40 35.06 -5.38
C ILE A 203 1.70 33.71 -5.60
N ASP A 204 1.51 33.25 -6.84
CA ASP A 204 1.00 31.89 -7.09
C ASP A 204 2.02 30.85 -6.62
N MET A 205 3.31 31.06 -6.90
CA MET A 205 4.38 30.18 -6.42
C MET A 205 4.54 30.25 -4.90
N TYR A 206 4.46 31.43 -4.28
CA TYR A 206 4.46 31.56 -2.82
C TYR A 206 3.22 30.91 -2.17
N SER A 207 2.06 30.98 -2.82
CA SER A 207 0.83 30.31 -2.36
C SER A 207 0.91 28.80 -2.51
N GLU A 208 1.50 28.31 -3.60
CA GLU A 208 1.77 26.88 -3.81
C GLU A 208 2.80 26.35 -2.80
N VAL A 209 3.84 27.12 -2.48
CA VAL A 209 4.78 26.83 -1.37
C VAL A 209 4.07 26.83 -0.01
N LEU A 210 3.19 27.80 0.26
CA LEU A 210 2.36 27.85 1.47
C LEU A 210 1.44 26.63 1.58
N ASP A 211 0.79 26.23 0.50
CA ASP A 211 -0.16 25.12 0.49
C ASP A 211 0.56 23.78 0.63
N ILE A 212 1.67 23.57 -0.10
CA ILE A 212 2.57 22.41 0.08
C ILE A 212 3.05 22.33 1.52
N LEU A 213 3.55 23.42 2.10
CA LEU A 213 4.00 23.42 3.49
C LEU A 213 2.84 23.20 4.47
N SER A 214 1.60 23.58 4.13
CA SER A 214 0.42 23.31 4.95
C SER A 214 -0.03 21.84 4.93
N ASP A 215 0.09 21.15 3.79
CA ASP A 215 -0.24 19.72 3.67
C ASP A 215 0.75 18.81 4.43
N TYR A 216 1.95 19.32 4.72
CA TYR A 216 2.97 18.64 5.53
C TYR A 216 2.72 18.83 7.05
N ASP A 217 1.84 19.76 7.44
CA ASP A 217 1.92 20.44 8.73
C ASP A 217 1.06 19.82 9.86
N SER A 218 1.00 18.49 9.91
CA SER A 218 0.46 17.79 11.09
C SER A 218 1.48 17.67 12.24
N ASN A 219 2.78 17.89 11.98
CA ASN A 219 3.84 17.52 12.93
C ASN A 219 4.95 18.57 13.21
N TYR A 220 5.11 19.64 12.42
CA TYR A 220 6.29 20.53 12.55
C TYR A 220 6.02 22.05 12.62
N ASN A 221 4.76 22.50 12.61
CA ASN A 221 4.36 23.88 12.88
C ASN A 221 5.04 24.92 11.95
N THR A 222 5.33 24.52 10.71
CA THR A 222 6.14 25.25 9.74
C THR A 222 5.40 26.41 9.09
N GLN A 223 4.06 26.38 9.04
CA GLN A 223 3.23 27.50 8.60
C GLN A 223 3.47 28.80 9.38
N ASP A 224 3.90 28.72 10.63
CA ASP A 224 4.23 29.89 11.46
C ASP A 224 5.54 30.55 11.06
N HIS A 225 6.37 29.92 10.24
CA HIS A 225 7.61 30.55 9.75
C HIS A 225 7.41 31.43 8.50
N LEU A 226 6.23 31.43 7.89
CA LEU A 226 5.97 32.20 6.66
C LEU A 226 5.37 33.58 6.96
N PRO A 227 5.95 34.68 6.43
CA PRO A 227 5.51 36.03 6.76
C PRO A 227 4.06 36.33 6.39
N ARG A 228 3.41 37.14 7.23
CA ARG A 228 2.03 37.61 7.11
C ARG A 228 1.92 39.01 7.69
N VAL A 229 1.03 39.84 7.15
CA VAL A 229 0.72 41.17 7.70
C VAL A 229 -0.52 41.06 8.58
N VAL A 230 -0.35 41.30 9.88
CA VAL A 230 -1.41 41.22 10.88
C VAL A 230 -1.93 42.61 11.16
N VAL A 231 -3.24 42.84 10.94
CA VAL A 231 -3.88 44.13 11.09
C VAL A 231 -4.47 44.26 12.49
N VAL A 232 -3.99 45.24 13.27
CA VAL A 232 -4.38 45.45 14.68
C VAL A 232 -4.72 46.91 14.92
N GLY A 233 -5.66 47.17 15.83
CA GLY A 233 -6.19 48.52 16.06
C GLY A 233 -7.43 48.48 16.95
N ASP A 234 -7.76 49.60 17.59
CA ASP A 234 -8.98 49.71 18.41
C ASP A 234 -10.25 49.53 17.55
N GLN A 235 -11.37 49.20 18.20
CA GLN A 235 -12.68 49.20 17.55
C GLN A 235 -12.95 50.59 16.92
N SER A 236 -13.52 50.62 15.72
CA SER A 236 -13.82 51.84 14.96
C SER A 236 -12.62 52.69 14.49
N ALA A 237 -11.36 52.28 14.73
CA ALA A 237 -10.15 52.95 14.24
C ALA A 237 -9.91 52.86 12.71
N GLY A 238 -10.83 52.26 11.96
CA GLY A 238 -10.77 52.20 10.49
C GLY A 238 -10.08 50.97 9.89
N LYS A 239 -9.67 49.96 10.68
CA LYS A 239 -8.99 48.73 10.20
C LYS A 239 -9.57 48.15 8.91
N THR A 240 -10.84 47.78 8.95
CA THR A 240 -11.55 47.15 7.84
C THR A 240 -11.64 48.09 6.63
N SER A 241 -11.81 49.40 6.84
CA SER A 241 -11.78 50.40 5.76
C SER A 241 -10.39 50.52 5.10
N VAL A 242 -9.30 50.43 5.86
CA VAL A 242 -7.94 50.39 5.30
C VAL A 242 -7.73 49.10 4.49
N LEU A 243 -8.21 47.95 4.97
CA LEU A 243 -8.10 46.67 4.25
C LEU A 243 -8.90 46.70 2.94
N GLU A 244 -10.14 47.21 2.96
CA GLU A 244 -10.95 47.41 1.75
C GLU A 244 -10.27 48.32 0.72
N MET A 245 -9.58 49.37 1.16
CA MET A 245 -8.82 50.25 0.26
C MET A 245 -7.59 49.56 -0.35
N ILE A 246 -6.89 48.70 0.41
CA ILE A 246 -5.74 47.92 -0.09
C ILE A 246 -6.21 46.79 -1.04
N ALA A 247 -7.29 46.09 -0.71
CA ALA A 247 -7.95 45.08 -1.57
C ALA A 247 -8.72 45.69 -2.76
N GLN A 248 -8.85 47.03 -2.76
CA GLN A 248 -9.59 47.86 -3.70
C GLN A 248 -11.09 47.54 -3.83
N ALA A 249 -11.68 46.82 -2.87
CA ALA A 249 -13.07 46.37 -2.91
C ALA A 249 -13.72 46.35 -1.52
N ARG A 250 -15.02 46.67 -1.47
CA ARG A 250 -15.88 46.68 -0.27
C ARG A 250 -16.32 45.28 0.14
N ILE A 251 -15.39 44.42 0.52
CA ILE A 251 -15.64 42.99 0.74
C ILE A 251 -16.28 42.65 2.11
N PHE A 252 -16.18 43.51 3.12
CA PHE A 252 -16.67 43.19 4.47
C PHE A 252 -18.10 43.66 4.74
N PRO A 253 -18.87 42.97 5.61
CA PRO A 253 -20.16 43.46 6.08
C PRO A 253 -19.99 44.73 6.92
N ARG A 254 -20.95 45.65 6.79
CA ARG A 254 -21.03 46.91 7.54
C ARG A 254 -22.40 47.02 8.21
N GLY A 255 -22.43 47.40 9.48
CA GLY A 255 -23.65 47.63 10.24
C GLY A 255 -23.43 48.63 11.36
N SER A 256 -24.46 49.42 11.67
CA SER A 256 -24.43 50.45 12.70
C SER A 256 -24.67 49.86 14.08
N GLY A 257 -23.67 49.92 14.95
CA GLY A 257 -23.79 49.60 16.39
C GLY A 257 -23.53 48.15 16.79
N GLU A 258 -23.43 47.21 15.85
CA GLU A 258 -23.11 45.80 16.11
C GLU A 258 -21.65 45.46 15.72
N MET A 259 -21.02 44.52 16.44
CA MET A 259 -19.68 44.04 16.13
C MET A 259 -19.68 43.14 14.88
N MET A 260 -19.05 43.61 13.81
CA MET A 260 -18.95 42.94 12.50
C MET A 260 -17.86 41.85 12.48
N THR A 261 -16.58 42.19 12.70
CA THR A 261 -15.46 41.24 12.64
C THR A 261 -15.38 40.38 13.92
N ARG A 262 -16.03 39.21 13.91
CA ARG A 262 -16.07 38.26 15.05
C ARG A 262 -14.99 37.18 15.03
N SER A 263 -14.33 36.99 13.90
CA SER A 263 -13.32 35.94 13.70
C SER A 263 -12.22 36.47 12.78
N PRO A 264 -10.95 36.04 12.93
CA PRO A 264 -9.87 36.49 12.05
C PRO A 264 -10.13 36.16 10.57
N VAL A 265 -9.80 37.09 9.68
CA VAL A 265 -9.95 36.88 8.22
C VAL A 265 -8.60 37.01 7.53
N LYS A 266 -8.10 35.89 7.00
CA LYS A 266 -6.90 35.84 6.17
C LYS A 266 -7.28 36.17 4.72
N VAL A 267 -6.81 37.31 4.22
CA VAL A 267 -7.02 37.77 2.85
C VAL A 267 -5.71 37.69 2.08
N THR A 268 -5.61 36.75 1.14
CA THR A 268 -4.50 36.64 0.18
C THR A 268 -4.77 37.57 -1.00
N LEU A 269 -3.95 38.60 -1.18
CA LEU A 269 -4.04 39.56 -2.28
C LEU A 269 -3.08 39.19 -3.41
N SER A 270 -3.58 39.24 -4.65
CA SER A 270 -2.81 38.89 -5.85
C SER A 270 -3.20 39.72 -7.06
N GLU A 271 -2.24 39.96 -7.95
CA GLU A 271 -2.47 40.68 -9.20
C GLU A 271 -3.14 39.75 -10.24
N GLY A 272 -4.20 40.22 -10.90
CA GLY A 272 -4.94 39.45 -11.89
C GLY A 272 -5.66 40.34 -12.93
N PRO A 273 -6.08 39.78 -14.08
CA PRO A 273 -6.76 40.53 -15.14
C PRO A 273 -8.20 40.91 -14.80
N HIS A 274 -8.83 40.19 -13.87
CA HIS A 274 -10.19 40.42 -13.39
C HIS A 274 -10.20 40.59 -11.87
N HIS A 275 -11.11 41.43 -11.37
CA HIS A 275 -11.24 41.71 -9.94
C HIS A 275 -12.23 40.73 -9.31
N VAL A 276 -11.72 39.63 -8.76
CA VAL A 276 -12.52 38.50 -8.26
C VAL A 276 -12.10 38.03 -6.88
N ALA A 277 -13.03 37.47 -6.11
CA ALA A 277 -12.79 36.86 -4.80
C ALA A 277 -13.22 35.39 -4.76
N MET A 278 -12.52 34.56 -3.99
CA MET A 278 -12.79 33.12 -3.84
C MET A 278 -12.35 32.63 -2.45
N PHE A 279 -13.14 31.77 -1.79
CA PHE A 279 -12.75 31.14 -0.52
C PHE A 279 -11.90 29.90 -0.77
N LYS A 280 -10.97 29.56 0.16
CA LYS A 280 -10.09 28.37 -0.02
C LYS A 280 -10.87 27.05 -0.19
N ASP A 281 -12.03 26.93 0.46
CA ASP A 281 -12.84 25.70 0.48
C ASP A 281 -13.96 25.67 -0.59
N SER A 282 -13.95 26.61 -1.53
CA SER A 282 -15.03 26.80 -2.52
C SER A 282 -14.49 27.10 -3.90
N THR A 283 -15.04 26.45 -4.92
CA THR A 283 -14.75 26.73 -6.34
C THR A 283 -15.55 27.92 -6.90
N ARG A 284 -16.49 28.49 -6.14
CA ARG A 284 -17.25 29.68 -6.56
C ARG A 284 -16.37 30.93 -6.49
N GLU A 285 -16.19 31.55 -7.65
CA GLU A 285 -15.65 32.91 -7.79
C GLU A 285 -16.79 33.95 -7.66
N PHE A 286 -16.48 35.10 -7.08
CA PHE A 286 -17.35 36.28 -6.96
C PHE A 286 -16.73 37.45 -7.71
N ASP A 287 -17.47 38.06 -8.64
CA ASP A 287 -17.00 39.23 -9.40
C ASP A 287 -17.16 40.51 -8.57
N LEU A 288 -16.05 41.14 -8.21
CA LEU A 288 -16.04 42.33 -7.36
C LEU A 288 -16.46 43.60 -8.10
N GLY A 289 -16.52 43.57 -9.44
CA GLY A 289 -17.08 44.65 -10.26
C GLY A 289 -18.61 44.69 -10.28
N LYS A 290 -19.29 43.64 -9.76
CA LYS A 290 -20.75 43.55 -9.71
C LYS A 290 -21.25 43.69 -8.27
N GLU A 291 -22.08 44.69 -7.99
CA GLU A 291 -22.61 44.92 -6.64
C GLU A 291 -23.46 43.73 -6.14
N GLU A 292 -24.10 42.96 -7.03
CA GLU A 292 -24.85 41.75 -6.66
C GLU A 292 -23.95 40.64 -6.07
N ASP A 293 -22.82 40.34 -6.74
CA ASP A 293 -21.84 39.36 -6.27
C ASP A 293 -21.08 39.89 -5.05
N LEU A 294 -20.78 41.19 -4.99
CA LEU A 294 -20.17 41.84 -3.84
C LEU A 294 -21.09 41.78 -2.60
N ALA A 295 -22.39 42.02 -2.77
CA ALA A 295 -23.39 41.85 -1.72
C ALA A 295 -23.64 40.37 -1.35
N ALA A 296 -23.47 39.43 -2.28
CA ALA A 296 -23.46 38.00 -1.98
C ALA A 296 -22.22 37.60 -1.15
N LEU A 297 -21.03 38.11 -1.50
CA LEU A 297 -19.78 37.87 -0.79
C LEU A 297 -19.83 38.41 0.65
N ARG A 298 -20.32 39.65 0.86
CA ARG A 298 -20.50 40.23 2.21
C ARG A 298 -21.38 39.34 3.10
N ARG A 299 -22.51 38.86 2.56
CA ARG A 299 -23.44 37.96 3.28
C ARG A 299 -22.81 36.61 3.59
N GLU A 300 -22.06 36.03 2.66
CA GLU A 300 -21.34 34.77 2.86
C GLU A 300 -20.24 34.89 3.93
N ILE A 301 -19.48 36.01 3.94
CA ILE A 301 -18.49 36.31 4.99
C ILE A 301 -19.17 36.43 6.35
N GLU A 302 -20.28 37.15 6.44
CA GLU A 302 -21.04 37.31 7.69
C GLU A 302 -21.58 35.98 8.21
N LEU A 303 -22.15 35.14 7.32
CA LEU A 303 -22.63 33.80 7.66
C LEU A 303 -21.51 32.90 8.18
N ARG A 304 -20.32 32.92 7.55
CA ARG A 304 -19.14 32.17 8.02
C ARG A 304 -18.64 32.67 9.37
N MET A 305 -18.59 33.98 9.59
CA MET A 305 -18.24 34.56 10.90
C MET A 305 -19.23 34.13 11.99
N ARG A 306 -20.55 34.21 11.73
CA ARG A 306 -21.57 33.76 12.68
C ARG A 306 -21.47 32.25 12.96
N LYS A 307 -21.18 31.43 11.95
CA LYS A 307 -21.05 29.97 12.07
C LYS A 307 -19.80 29.52 12.85
N SER A 308 -18.70 30.26 12.79
CA SER A 308 -17.46 29.88 13.51
C SER A 308 -17.48 30.22 15.00
N VAL A 309 -18.47 30.99 15.49
CA VAL A 309 -18.64 31.33 16.90
C VAL A 309 -19.42 30.23 17.62
N LYS A 310 -18.86 29.72 18.71
CA LYS A 310 -19.49 28.69 19.57
C LYS A 310 -20.64 29.29 20.39
N GLU A 311 -21.61 28.46 20.77
CA GLU A 311 -22.72 28.87 21.64
C GLU A 311 -22.20 29.52 22.93
N GLY A 312 -22.75 30.69 23.27
CA GLY A 312 -22.34 31.47 24.45
C GLY A 312 -21.11 32.37 24.25
N GLN A 313 -20.34 32.23 23.17
CA GLN A 313 -19.22 33.13 22.86
C GLN A 313 -19.62 34.23 21.86
N THR A 314 -18.83 35.30 21.77
CA THR A 314 -19.04 36.40 20.80
C THR A 314 -17.99 36.46 19.70
N VAL A 315 -16.81 35.86 19.94
CA VAL A 315 -15.63 35.89 19.07
C VAL A 315 -15.06 34.47 18.93
N SER A 316 -14.54 34.13 17.75
CA SER A 316 -13.90 32.84 17.49
C SER A 316 -12.42 33.00 17.10
N PRO A 317 -11.51 32.09 17.53
CA PRO A 317 -10.14 32.05 17.02
C PRO A 317 -10.03 31.41 15.62
N GLU A 318 -11.10 30.80 15.09
CA GLU A 318 -11.09 30.12 13.78
C GLU A 318 -10.92 31.12 12.62
N THR A 319 -9.97 30.86 11.71
CA THR A 319 -9.65 31.77 10.61
C THR A 319 -10.46 31.51 9.35
N ILE A 320 -11.09 32.55 8.79
CA ILE A 320 -11.71 32.48 7.47
C ILE A 320 -10.65 32.83 6.41
N SER A 321 -10.44 31.96 5.42
CA SER A 321 -9.45 32.18 4.34
C SER A 321 -10.11 32.59 3.02
N LEU A 322 -9.75 33.77 2.52
CA LEU A 322 -10.23 34.39 1.30
C LEU A 322 -9.04 34.75 0.38
N SER A 323 -9.19 34.52 -0.92
CA SER A 323 -8.27 34.97 -1.96
C SER A 323 -8.94 36.06 -2.79
N VAL A 324 -8.24 37.17 -3.04
CA VAL A 324 -8.69 38.27 -3.91
C VAL A 324 -7.64 38.49 -4.99
N LYS A 325 -8.11 38.51 -6.24
CA LYS A 325 -7.35 38.80 -7.46
C LYS A 325 -7.85 40.10 -8.05
N GLY A 326 -6.97 40.96 -8.58
CA GLY A 326 -7.40 42.17 -9.28
C GLY A 326 -6.26 42.97 -9.92
N PRO A 327 -6.57 43.88 -10.85
CA PRO A 327 -5.56 44.66 -11.57
C PRO A 327 -4.92 45.70 -10.64
N GLY A 328 -3.58 45.79 -10.66
CA GLY A 328 -2.83 46.75 -9.85
C GLY A 328 -2.88 46.53 -8.33
N ILE A 329 -3.38 45.37 -7.87
CA ILE A 329 -3.34 44.98 -6.45
C ILE A 329 -1.94 44.47 -6.10
N GLN A 330 -1.37 45.00 -5.01
CA GLN A 330 -0.07 44.55 -4.51
C GLN A 330 -0.18 43.16 -3.88
N ARG A 331 0.80 42.31 -4.18
CA ARG A 331 0.80 40.89 -3.78
C ARG A 331 1.21 40.75 -2.31
N MET A 332 0.30 40.39 -1.41
CA MET A 332 0.60 40.19 0.01
C MET A 332 -0.46 39.35 0.72
N VAL A 333 -0.15 38.85 1.92
CA VAL A 333 -1.13 38.14 2.78
C VAL A 333 -1.45 39.02 3.99
N LEU A 334 -2.71 39.48 4.06
CA LEU A 334 -3.25 40.26 5.18
C LEU A 334 -4.06 39.36 6.12
N VAL A 335 -4.08 39.67 7.42
CA VAL A 335 -4.94 39.03 8.42
C VAL A 335 -5.67 40.12 9.19
N ASP A 336 -6.97 40.31 8.94
CA ASP A 336 -7.82 41.20 9.74
C ASP A 336 -8.13 40.54 11.08
N LEU A 337 -7.92 41.26 12.18
CA LEU A 337 -8.26 40.79 13.52
C LEU A 337 -9.45 41.58 14.10
N PRO A 338 -10.28 40.92 14.95
CA PRO A 338 -11.25 41.61 15.78
C PRO A 338 -10.64 42.82 16.50
N GLY A 339 -11.34 43.95 16.48
CA GLY A 339 -10.83 45.18 17.07
C GLY A 339 -10.73 45.12 18.59
N VAL A 340 -9.65 45.69 19.15
CA VAL A 340 -9.48 45.76 20.61
C VAL A 340 -10.59 46.64 21.20
N ILE A 341 -11.26 46.12 22.24
CA ILE A 341 -12.34 46.79 22.95
C ILE A 341 -11.90 47.19 24.36
N SER A 342 -12.26 48.39 24.81
CA SER A 342 -11.99 48.87 26.17
C SER A 342 -13.04 48.36 27.16
N THR A 343 -14.31 48.31 26.74
CA THR A 343 -15.50 47.94 27.53
C THR A 343 -16.38 46.94 26.77
N VAL A 344 -17.12 46.10 27.50
CA VAL A 344 -18.05 45.09 26.96
C VAL A 344 -19.48 45.64 26.98
N THR A 345 -20.25 45.48 25.90
CA THR A 345 -21.65 45.93 25.82
C THR A 345 -22.63 44.85 26.27
N THR A 346 -23.89 45.23 26.56
CA THR A 346 -24.94 44.36 27.15
C THR A 346 -25.41 43.18 26.29
N GLY A 347 -24.80 42.93 25.13
CA GLY A 347 -25.06 41.78 24.26
C GLY A 347 -23.82 40.95 23.93
N MET A 348 -22.68 41.20 24.58
CA MET A 348 -21.41 40.50 24.37
C MET A 348 -21.06 39.63 25.59
N ALA A 349 -20.38 38.50 25.35
CA ALA A 349 -19.90 37.64 26.44
C ALA A 349 -18.82 38.34 27.28
N SER A 350 -18.79 38.09 28.60
CA SER A 350 -17.91 38.80 29.53
C SER A 350 -16.41 38.56 29.28
N ASP A 351 -16.06 37.41 28.71
CA ASP A 351 -14.70 37.02 28.33
C ASP A 351 -14.23 37.64 27.00
N THR A 352 -15.11 38.25 26.22
CA THR A 352 -14.82 38.69 24.84
C THR A 352 -13.58 39.59 24.74
N LYS A 353 -13.38 40.49 25.71
CA LYS A 353 -12.20 41.37 25.76
C LYS A 353 -10.89 40.59 25.89
N GLU A 354 -10.86 39.58 26.75
CA GLU A 354 -9.69 38.73 26.99
C GLU A 354 -9.43 37.80 25.79
N THR A 355 -10.51 37.23 25.23
CA THR A 355 -10.45 36.41 24.01
C THR A 355 -9.88 37.19 22.82
N ILE A 356 -10.36 38.40 22.54
CA ILE A 356 -9.77 39.27 21.48
C ILE A 356 -8.28 39.52 21.77
N PHE A 357 -7.92 39.88 23.00
CA PHE A 357 -6.53 40.16 23.37
C PHE A 357 -5.63 38.93 23.20
N SER A 358 -6.11 37.72 23.54
CA SER A 358 -5.38 36.47 23.34
C SER A 358 -5.15 36.15 21.85
N ILE A 359 -6.15 36.36 21.00
CA ILE A 359 -6.07 36.16 19.54
C ILE A 359 -5.06 37.16 18.96
N SER A 360 -5.18 38.45 19.26
CA SER A 360 -4.24 39.48 18.82
C SER A 360 -2.82 39.19 19.28
N LYS A 361 -2.64 38.75 20.52
CA LYS A 361 -1.33 38.37 21.06
C LYS A 361 -0.74 37.17 20.33
N ALA A 362 -1.51 36.11 20.07
CA ALA A 362 -1.02 34.92 19.36
C ALA A 362 -0.49 35.27 17.95
N TYR A 363 -1.23 36.08 17.18
CA TYR A 363 -0.79 36.51 15.85
C TYR A 363 0.44 37.45 15.90
N MET A 364 0.53 38.34 16.89
CA MET A 364 1.67 39.25 17.03
C MET A 364 2.93 38.60 17.63
N GLN A 365 2.79 37.52 18.40
CA GLN A 365 3.93 36.80 18.99
C GLN A 365 4.81 36.11 17.94
N ASN A 366 4.24 35.72 16.80
CA ASN A 366 5.00 35.17 15.69
C ASN A 366 6.06 36.21 15.20
N PRO A 367 7.37 35.91 15.22
CA PRO A 367 8.41 36.87 14.85
C PRO A 367 8.37 37.29 13.37
N ASN A 368 7.80 36.46 12.51
CA ASN A 368 7.67 36.70 11.07
C ASN A 368 6.33 37.40 10.71
N ALA A 369 5.53 37.78 11.71
CA ALA A 369 4.39 38.66 11.50
C ALA A 369 4.82 40.13 11.43
N ILE A 370 4.43 40.81 10.35
CA ILE A 370 4.48 42.26 10.21
C ILE A 370 3.22 42.83 10.87
N ILE A 371 3.36 43.74 11.82
CA ILE A 371 2.26 44.32 12.59
C ILE A 371 1.83 45.62 11.92
N LEU A 372 0.63 45.66 11.34
CA LEU A 372 0.02 46.87 10.81
C LEU A 372 -0.88 47.49 11.89
N CYS A 373 -0.34 48.46 12.63
CA CYS A 373 -1.01 49.13 13.74
C CYS A 373 -1.83 50.32 13.21
N ILE A 374 -3.15 50.25 13.32
CA ILE A 374 -4.09 51.24 12.80
C ILE A 374 -4.74 52.01 13.95
N GLN A 375 -4.58 53.33 13.95
CA GLN A 375 -5.10 54.24 14.96
C GLN A 375 -5.97 55.34 14.33
N ASP A 376 -6.98 55.79 15.07
CA ASP A 376 -7.80 56.94 14.72
C ASP A 376 -7.05 58.26 15.03
N GLY A 377 -6.95 59.16 14.06
CA GLY A 377 -6.36 60.50 14.24
C GLY A 377 -7.31 61.54 14.83
N SER A 378 -8.63 61.26 14.86
CA SER A 378 -9.64 62.15 15.43
C SER A 378 -9.86 61.96 16.94
N VAL A 379 -9.22 60.95 17.54
CA VAL A 379 -9.33 60.57 18.96
C VAL A 379 -7.95 60.66 19.63
N ASP A 380 -7.92 60.98 20.92
CA ASP A 380 -6.69 61.07 21.70
C ASP A 380 -5.86 59.79 21.65
N ALA A 381 -4.62 59.94 21.21
CA ALA A 381 -3.56 58.94 21.19
C ALA A 381 -3.41 58.16 22.52
N GLU A 382 -3.47 58.83 23.67
CA GLU A 382 -3.26 58.17 24.98
C GLU A 382 -4.43 57.26 25.40
N ARG A 383 -5.56 57.25 24.70
CA ARG A 383 -6.70 56.34 25.00
C ARG A 383 -6.59 54.98 24.32
N SER A 384 -5.59 54.78 23.45
CA SER A 384 -5.45 53.61 22.60
C SER A 384 -4.74 52.46 23.30
N ILE A 385 -5.43 51.33 23.51
CA ILE A 385 -4.87 50.14 24.19
C ILE A 385 -3.95 49.35 23.24
N VAL A 386 -4.17 49.44 21.92
CA VAL A 386 -3.35 48.71 20.93
C VAL A 386 -1.90 49.19 20.92
N THR A 387 -1.61 50.47 21.17
CA THR A 387 -0.24 51.01 21.09
C THR A 387 0.69 50.39 22.15
N ASP A 388 0.21 50.25 23.38
CA ASP A 388 0.91 49.57 24.47
C ASP A 388 1.08 48.07 24.20
N LEU A 389 0.06 47.40 23.64
CA LEU A 389 0.13 46.00 23.27
C LEU A 389 1.19 45.75 22.18
N VAL A 390 1.22 46.58 21.14
CA VAL A 390 2.23 46.49 20.08
C VAL A 390 3.62 46.79 20.63
N SER A 391 3.76 47.80 21.51
CA SER A 391 5.03 48.11 22.16
C SER A 391 5.57 46.98 23.05
N GLN A 392 4.71 46.08 23.54
CA GLN A 392 5.13 44.88 24.27
C GLN A 392 5.58 43.74 23.33
N MET A 393 5.01 43.64 22.12
CA MET A 393 5.30 42.56 21.15
C MET A 393 6.44 42.88 20.17
N ASP A 394 6.68 44.16 19.89
CA ASP A 394 7.82 44.66 19.11
C ASP A 394 8.42 45.94 19.74
N PRO A 395 9.16 45.84 20.86
CA PRO A 395 9.76 47.00 21.53
C PRO A 395 10.83 47.74 20.68
N GLN A 396 11.30 47.12 19.59
CA GLN A 396 12.31 47.70 18.70
C GLN A 396 11.70 48.35 17.44
N GLY A 397 10.42 48.12 17.17
CA GLY A 397 9.73 48.62 15.97
C GLY A 397 10.22 48.04 14.66
N LYS A 398 10.84 46.85 14.70
CA LYS A 398 11.53 46.23 13.55
C LYS A 398 10.60 45.59 12.53
N ARG A 399 9.34 45.36 12.89
CA ARG A 399 8.33 44.70 12.06
C ARG A 399 6.95 45.36 12.17
N THR A 400 6.90 46.55 12.76
CA THR A 400 5.67 47.32 12.97
C THR A 400 5.58 48.46 11.95
N ILE A 401 4.41 48.65 11.35
CA ILE A 401 4.06 49.79 10.50
C ILE A 401 2.87 50.49 11.15
N PHE A 402 2.97 51.80 11.35
CA PHE A 402 1.93 52.60 11.99
C PHE A 402 1.11 53.37 10.94
N VAL A 403 -0.23 53.36 11.09
CA VAL A 403 -1.17 54.01 10.17
C VAL A 403 -2.16 54.85 10.96
N LEU A 404 -2.18 56.15 10.68
CA LEU A 404 -3.12 57.12 11.21
C LEU A 404 -4.27 57.31 10.20
N THR A 405 -5.50 57.03 10.63
CA THR A 405 -6.73 57.18 9.81
C THR A 405 -7.52 58.43 10.20
N LYS A 406 -8.52 58.82 9.40
CA LYS A 406 -9.42 59.98 9.66
C LYS A 406 -8.68 61.30 9.89
N VAL A 407 -7.54 61.47 9.22
CA VAL A 407 -6.66 62.65 9.34
C VAL A 407 -7.38 63.92 8.86
N ASP A 408 -8.34 63.77 7.94
CA ASP A 408 -9.22 64.84 7.47
C ASP A 408 -10.14 65.39 8.58
N LEU A 409 -10.64 64.53 9.48
CA LEU A 409 -11.41 64.95 10.64
C LEU A 409 -10.51 65.57 11.71
N ALA A 410 -9.30 65.06 11.88
CA ALA A 410 -8.31 65.63 12.79
C ALA A 410 -7.93 67.07 12.40
N GLU A 411 -7.71 67.33 11.11
CA GLU A 411 -7.42 68.67 10.56
C GLU A 411 -8.63 69.62 10.71
N LYS A 412 -9.85 69.14 10.40
CA LYS A 412 -11.10 69.94 10.54
C LYS A 412 -11.40 70.30 11.99
N ASN A 413 -11.17 69.39 12.95
CA ASN A 413 -11.48 69.57 14.36
C ASN A 413 -10.41 70.36 15.14
N LEU A 414 -9.42 70.94 14.47
CA LEU A 414 -8.31 71.69 15.09
C LEU A 414 -7.54 70.88 16.17
N ALA A 415 -7.42 69.56 15.99
CA ALA A 415 -6.44 68.80 16.74
C ALA A 415 -5.05 69.38 16.40
N SER A 416 -4.30 69.81 17.41
CA SER A 416 -3.08 70.62 17.23
C SER A 416 -2.14 70.01 16.17
N PRO A 417 -1.84 70.71 15.04
CA PRO A 417 -1.08 70.12 13.92
C PRO A 417 0.29 69.58 14.33
N SER A 418 0.94 70.24 15.29
CA SER A 418 2.20 69.81 15.93
C SER A 418 2.13 68.43 16.58
N ARG A 419 0.95 67.98 17.05
CA ARG A 419 0.76 66.66 17.67
C ARG A 419 0.57 65.55 16.62
N ILE A 420 -0.12 65.85 15.51
CA ILE A 420 -0.18 64.95 14.34
C ILE A 420 1.23 64.75 13.78
N GLN A 421 2.02 65.82 13.69
CA GLN A 421 3.44 65.76 13.33
C GLN A 421 4.24 64.90 14.32
N GLN A 422 4.10 65.08 15.64
CA GLN A 422 4.81 64.26 16.65
C GLN A 422 4.44 62.76 16.59
N ILE A 423 3.21 62.42 16.19
CA ILE A 423 2.79 61.03 15.95
C ILE A 423 3.53 60.46 14.73
N ILE A 424 3.55 61.18 13.62
CA ILE A 424 4.11 60.70 12.33
C ILE A 424 5.65 60.80 12.28
N GLU A 425 6.26 61.61 13.14
CA GLU A 425 7.69 61.58 13.45
C GLU A 425 8.07 60.46 14.45
N GLY A 426 7.09 59.74 15.01
CA GLY A 426 7.34 58.67 15.99
C GLY A 426 7.91 59.16 17.32
N LYS A 427 7.60 60.40 17.71
CA LYS A 427 8.08 61.04 18.96
C LYS A 427 7.06 61.02 20.10
N LEU A 428 5.76 60.90 19.79
CA LEU A 428 4.71 60.92 20.81
C LEU A 428 4.67 59.61 21.63
N PHE A 429 4.95 58.47 21.00
CA PHE A 429 4.83 57.15 21.61
C PHE A 429 6.19 56.52 21.95
N PRO A 430 6.25 55.64 22.98
CA PRO A 430 7.44 54.82 23.22
C PRO A 430 7.61 53.70 22.16
N MET A 431 6.52 53.30 21.51
CA MET A 431 6.49 52.37 20.39
C MET A 431 7.26 52.96 19.19
N LYS A 432 8.04 52.12 18.50
CA LYS A 432 8.70 52.46 17.24
C LYS A 432 8.04 51.69 16.10
N ALA A 433 8.15 52.22 14.89
CA ALA A 433 7.69 51.58 13.66
C ALA A 433 8.71 51.81 12.54
N LEU A 434 8.74 50.87 11.57
CA LEU A 434 9.49 50.97 10.32
C LEU A 434 9.05 52.17 9.46
N GLY A 435 7.76 52.52 9.55
CA GLY A 435 7.16 53.63 8.82
C GLY A 435 5.87 54.09 9.50
N TYR A 436 5.61 55.39 9.36
CA TYR A 436 4.40 56.06 9.84
C TYR A 436 3.68 56.63 8.63
N PHE A 437 2.40 56.25 8.46
CA PHE A 437 1.57 56.65 7.33
C PHE A 437 0.30 57.37 7.78
N ALA A 438 -0.19 58.29 6.96
CA ALA A 438 -1.44 59.00 7.13
C ALA A 438 -2.37 58.70 5.94
N VAL A 439 -3.60 58.25 6.21
CA VAL A 439 -4.56 57.82 5.19
C VAL A 439 -5.97 58.32 5.48
N VAL A 440 -6.77 58.49 4.41
CA VAL A 440 -8.17 58.90 4.47
C VAL A 440 -9.03 57.87 3.75
N THR A 441 -9.90 57.18 4.49
CA THR A 441 -10.65 56.01 3.99
C THR A 441 -12.13 56.28 3.72
N GLY A 442 -12.46 57.51 3.30
CA GLY A 442 -13.81 57.95 2.89
C GLY A 442 -14.41 59.07 3.75
N LYS A 443 -15.51 59.68 3.28
CA LYS A 443 -16.12 60.88 3.92
C LYS A 443 -17.10 60.56 5.07
N GLY A 444 -17.18 59.29 5.46
CA GLY A 444 -18.09 58.81 6.52
C GLY A 444 -19.44 58.28 6.00
N SER A 445 -19.74 58.37 4.70
CA SER A 445 -20.92 57.69 4.13
C SER A 445 -20.65 56.21 3.86
N SER A 446 -21.69 55.37 3.90
CA SER A 446 -21.58 53.92 3.77
C SER A 446 -21.65 53.39 2.34
N SER A 447 -21.98 54.24 1.35
CA SER A 447 -22.25 53.86 -0.05
C SER A 447 -21.26 54.44 -1.05
N GLU A 448 -20.18 55.09 -0.61
CA GLU A 448 -19.09 55.56 -1.48
C GLU A 448 -18.28 54.39 -2.08
N SER A 449 -18.07 54.44 -3.40
CA SER A 449 -17.20 53.51 -4.14
C SER A 449 -15.73 53.75 -3.80
N ILE A 450 -14.88 52.74 -4.01
CA ILE A 450 -13.45 52.83 -3.69
C ILE A 450 -12.73 53.86 -4.56
N GLU A 451 -13.12 54.03 -5.83
CA GLU A 451 -12.59 55.07 -6.72
C GLU A 451 -12.85 56.46 -6.14
N SER A 452 -14.10 56.75 -5.77
CA SER A 452 -14.49 58.06 -5.23
C SER A 452 -13.74 58.44 -3.94
N ILE A 453 -13.25 57.44 -3.20
CA ILE A 453 -12.48 57.62 -1.97
C ILE A 453 -10.99 57.81 -2.27
N LYS A 454 -10.43 57.11 -3.26
CA LYS A 454 -9.06 57.38 -3.74
C LYS A 454 -8.95 58.81 -4.28
N ASP A 455 -9.90 59.22 -5.11
CA ASP A 455 -9.94 60.58 -5.68
C ASP A 455 -10.04 61.63 -4.56
N TYR A 456 -10.85 61.36 -3.53
CA TYR A 456 -10.94 62.24 -2.36
C TYR A 456 -9.68 62.26 -1.50
N GLU A 457 -9.02 61.11 -1.31
CA GLU A 457 -7.75 61.02 -0.58
C GLU A 457 -6.65 61.83 -1.29
N GLU A 458 -6.55 61.74 -2.62
CA GLU A 458 -5.59 62.50 -3.41
C GLU A 458 -5.90 64.01 -3.38
N ASP A 459 -7.15 64.43 -3.60
CA ASP A 459 -7.57 65.84 -3.50
C ASP A 459 -7.36 66.43 -2.10
N PHE A 460 -7.68 65.66 -1.04
CA PHE A 460 -7.44 66.06 0.35
C PHE A 460 -5.96 66.31 0.60
N PHE A 461 -5.07 65.36 0.28
CA PHE A 461 -3.64 65.55 0.56
C PHE A 461 -3.00 66.64 -0.30
N GLN A 462 -3.46 66.87 -1.54
CA GLN A 462 -3.00 68.00 -2.37
C GLN A 462 -3.41 69.38 -1.80
N ASN A 463 -4.53 69.45 -1.07
CA ASN A 463 -5.08 70.68 -0.53
C ASN A 463 -4.87 70.89 0.99
N SER A 464 -4.50 69.84 1.72
CA SER A 464 -4.26 69.86 3.17
C SER A 464 -3.13 70.81 3.57
N ARG A 465 -3.31 71.51 4.70
CA ARG A 465 -2.27 72.35 5.30
C ARG A 465 -1.10 71.52 5.81
N LEU A 466 -1.38 70.30 6.29
CA LEU A 466 -0.38 69.37 6.84
C LEU A 466 0.69 68.98 5.80
N LEU A 467 0.34 68.91 4.51
CA LEU A 467 1.30 68.68 3.43
C LEU A 467 1.98 69.99 2.96
N ARG A 468 1.22 71.09 2.85
CA ARG A 468 1.73 72.40 2.38
C ARG A 468 2.70 73.08 3.34
N GLU A 469 2.51 72.89 4.65
CA GLU A 469 3.41 73.38 5.71
C GLU A 469 4.61 72.45 5.93
N GLY A 470 4.74 71.36 5.14
CA GLY A 470 5.87 70.43 5.21
C GLY A 470 5.89 69.51 6.43
N MET A 471 4.82 69.47 7.23
CA MET A 471 4.70 68.59 8.40
C MET A 471 4.60 67.10 8.01
N LEU A 472 4.02 66.81 6.83
CA LEU A 472 3.93 65.47 6.26
C LEU A 472 4.81 65.34 5.01
N LYS A 473 5.43 64.18 4.82
CA LYS A 473 6.19 63.87 3.60
C LYS A 473 5.29 63.15 2.60
N ALA A 474 5.46 63.45 1.31
CA ALA A 474 4.63 62.88 0.23
C ALA A 474 4.59 61.33 0.20
N HIS A 475 5.66 60.64 0.61
CA HIS A 475 5.70 59.17 0.68
C HIS A 475 5.01 58.57 1.92
N GLN A 476 4.70 59.40 2.93
CA GLN A 476 4.00 58.98 4.16
C GLN A 476 2.48 59.17 4.06
N VAL A 477 1.97 59.80 3.00
CA VAL A 477 0.54 60.02 2.77
C VAL A 477 0.00 59.10 1.68
N THR A 478 -1.32 58.90 1.66
CA THR A 478 -2.11 58.03 0.76
C THR A 478 -2.01 56.53 1.04
N THR A 479 -3.13 55.83 0.81
CA THR A 479 -3.24 54.38 0.92
C THR A 479 -2.39 53.66 -0.13
N LYS A 480 -2.16 54.29 -1.29
CA LYS A 480 -1.31 53.75 -2.37
C LYS A 480 0.14 53.58 -1.92
N ASN A 481 0.72 54.59 -1.27
CA ASN A 481 2.08 54.53 -0.75
C ASN A 481 2.20 53.54 0.43
N LEU A 482 1.19 53.50 1.31
CA LEU A 482 1.08 52.50 2.36
C LEU A 482 1.10 51.07 1.80
N SER A 483 0.25 50.78 0.81
CA SER A 483 0.16 49.46 0.18
C SER A 483 1.48 49.03 -0.46
N LEU A 484 2.22 49.96 -1.09
CA LEU A 484 3.53 49.68 -1.67
C LEU A 484 4.57 49.37 -0.57
N ALA A 485 4.67 50.20 0.47
CA ALA A 485 5.63 50.01 1.55
C ALA A 485 5.38 48.72 2.37
N VAL A 486 4.11 48.37 2.61
CA VAL A 486 3.74 47.10 3.25
C VAL A 486 4.13 45.91 2.35
N SER A 487 3.90 46.00 1.04
CA SER A 487 4.29 44.98 0.06
C SER A 487 5.82 44.78 0.03
N ASP A 488 6.60 45.86 -0.03
CA ASP A 488 8.07 45.79 -0.09
C ASP A 488 8.65 45.19 1.20
N CYS A 489 8.11 45.57 2.37
CA CYS A 489 8.50 44.99 3.66
C CYS A 489 8.14 43.49 3.74
N PHE A 490 6.95 43.12 3.26
CA PHE A 490 6.49 41.73 3.18
C PHE A 490 7.41 40.90 2.28
N TRP A 491 7.68 41.32 1.05
CA TRP A 491 8.51 40.56 0.11
C TRP A 491 9.97 40.46 0.55
N LYS A 492 10.51 41.48 1.22
CA LYS A 492 11.83 41.40 1.85
C LYS A 492 11.89 40.29 2.90
N MET A 493 10.92 40.27 3.82
CA MET A 493 10.85 39.26 4.87
C MET A 493 10.58 37.85 4.31
N VAL A 494 9.75 37.74 3.26
CA VAL A 494 9.50 36.48 2.54
C VAL A 494 10.78 35.94 1.93
N ARG A 495 11.58 36.78 1.26
CA ARG A 495 12.86 36.37 0.68
C ARG A 495 13.82 35.82 1.73
N GLU A 496 14.07 36.60 2.79
CA GLU A 496 14.99 36.22 3.89
C GLU A 496 14.55 34.93 4.59
N SER A 497 13.24 34.76 4.86
CA SER A 497 12.71 33.54 5.50
C SER A 497 12.72 32.32 4.57
N VAL A 498 12.34 32.46 3.29
CA VAL A 498 12.31 31.34 2.35
C VAL A 498 13.72 30.87 2.00
N GLU A 499 14.72 31.75 1.89
CA GLU A 499 16.13 31.37 1.75
C GLU A 499 16.61 30.53 2.95
N GLN A 500 16.33 30.99 4.18
CA GLN A 500 16.69 30.26 5.40
C GLN A 500 16.05 28.87 5.48
N GLN A 501 14.75 28.77 5.14
CA GLN A 501 14.05 27.48 5.11
C GLN A 501 14.60 26.58 4.00
N ALA A 502 14.82 27.11 2.79
CA ALA A 502 15.37 26.36 1.67
C ALA A 502 16.76 25.75 2.00
N ASP A 503 17.63 26.48 2.70
CA ASP A 503 18.93 25.95 3.14
C ASP A 503 18.80 24.90 4.24
N ALA A 504 17.86 25.04 5.18
CA ALA A 504 17.55 23.99 6.16
C ALA A 504 17.00 22.71 5.50
N PHE A 505 16.15 22.85 4.47
CA PHE A 505 15.66 21.74 3.65
C PHE A 505 16.79 21.09 2.84
N LYS A 506 17.70 21.87 2.20
CA LYS A 506 18.90 21.35 1.52
C LYS A 506 19.77 20.52 2.47
N ALA A 507 20.07 21.04 3.66
CA ALA A 507 20.91 20.36 4.64
C ALA A 507 20.28 19.04 5.11
N SER A 508 18.98 19.07 5.43
CA SER A 508 18.22 17.88 5.86
C SER A 508 18.19 16.80 4.78
N ARG A 509 17.88 17.18 3.53
CA ARG A 509 17.91 16.28 2.38
C ARG A 509 19.30 15.73 2.11
N PHE A 510 20.35 16.56 2.16
CA PHE A 510 21.72 16.13 1.95
C PHE A 510 22.18 15.10 3.00
N ASN A 511 21.79 15.29 4.26
CA ASN A 511 22.07 14.33 5.33
C ASN A 511 21.41 12.97 5.05
N LEU A 512 20.13 12.96 4.64
CA LEU A 512 19.40 11.74 4.29
C LEU A 512 19.94 11.05 3.03
N GLU A 513 20.27 11.81 1.98
CA GLU A 513 20.92 11.28 0.78
C GLU A 513 22.29 10.67 1.11
N THR A 514 23.01 11.24 2.08
CA THR A 514 24.31 10.73 2.54
C THR A 514 24.14 9.47 3.37
N GLU A 515 23.14 9.40 4.27
CA GLU A 515 22.78 8.17 4.99
C GLU A 515 22.40 7.05 4.02
N TRP A 516 21.61 7.36 2.99
CA TRP A 516 21.26 6.40 1.94
C TRP A 516 22.48 5.92 1.15
N LYS A 517 23.33 6.85 0.66
CA LYS A 517 24.53 6.49 -0.12
C LYS A 517 25.54 5.68 0.69
N ASN A 518 25.65 5.91 2.00
CA ASN A 518 26.52 5.15 2.89
C ASN A 518 25.98 3.74 3.17
N ASN A 519 24.69 3.62 3.47
CA ASN A 519 24.08 2.35 3.88
C ASN A 519 23.63 1.47 2.71
N TYR A 520 23.24 2.08 1.58
CA TYR A 520 22.60 1.42 0.43
C TYR A 520 23.17 1.85 -0.95
N PRO A 521 24.51 1.88 -1.15
CA PRO A 521 25.18 2.50 -2.31
C PRO A 521 24.82 1.93 -3.70
N ARG A 522 24.14 0.79 -3.79
CA ARG A 522 23.75 0.12 -5.03
C ARG A 522 22.25 -0.08 -5.20
N LEU A 523 21.44 0.40 -4.24
CA LEU A 523 19.98 0.27 -4.28
C LEU A 523 19.35 1.59 -4.70
N ARG A 524 18.33 1.48 -5.56
CA ARG A 524 17.44 2.60 -5.89
C ARG A 524 16.48 2.83 -4.71
N GLU A 525 16.19 4.09 -4.43
CA GLU A 525 15.06 4.49 -3.59
C GLU A 525 13.74 3.99 -4.22
N LEU A 526 13.00 3.17 -3.47
CA LEU A 526 11.71 2.60 -3.87
C LEU A 526 10.70 2.93 -2.76
N ASP A 527 9.58 3.54 -3.13
CA ASP A 527 8.49 3.82 -2.17
C ASP A 527 7.88 2.51 -1.63
N ARG A 528 7.22 2.57 -0.47
CA ARG A 528 6.57 1.41 0.16
C ARG A 528 5.59 0.67 -0.78
N ASN A 529 4.94 1.38 -1.71
CA ASN A 529 4.10 0.77 -2.75
C ASN A 529 4.90 0.03 -3.84
N GLU A 530 6.04 0.58 -4.29
CA GLU A 530 6.92 -0.11 -5.25
C GLU A 530 7.57 -1.35 -4.60
N LEU A 531 7.94 -1.27 -3.32
CA LEU A 531 8.43 -2.40 -2.52
C LEU A 531 7.36 -3.48 -2.34
N PHE A 532 6.11 -3.10 -2.08
CA PHE A 532 4.99 -4.05 -1.98
C PHE A 532 4.76 -4.79 -3.30
N GLU A 533 4.72 -4.10 -4.43
CA GLU A 533 4.55 -4.74 -5.74
C GLU A 533 5.77 -5.63 -6.10
N LYS A 534 7.00 -5.26 -5.71
CA LYS A 534 8.17 -6.16 -5.84
C LYS A 534 7.95 -7.46 -5.04
N ALA A 535 7.60 -7.34 -3.76
CA ALA A 535 7.39 -8.49 -2.88
C ALA A 535 6.21 -9.38 -3.31
N LYS A 536 5.11 -8.76 -3.78
CA LYS A 536 3.95 -9.44 -4.35
C LYS A 536 4.34 -10.33 -5.53
N ASN A 537 5.15 -9.82 -6.46
CA ASN A 537 5.62 -10.61 -7.60
C ASN A 537 6.51 -11.78 -7.13
N GLU A 538 7.44 -11.55 -6.19
CA GLU A 538 8.29 -12.60 -5.62
C GLU A 538 7.48 -13.73 -4.97
N ILE A 539 6.48 -13.39 -4.14
CA ILE A 539 5.58 -14.36 -3.49
C ILE A 539 4.75 -15.13 -4.54
N LEU A 540 4.28 -14.45 -5.60
CA LEU A 540 3.52 -15.12 -6.66
C LEU A 540 4.39 -16.10 -7.47
N ASP A 541 5.66 -15.77 -7.72
CA ASP A 541 6.61 -16.68 -8.37
C ASP A 541 6.92 -17.90 -7.47
N GLU A 542 7.08 -17.71 -6.15
CA GLU A 542 7.21 -18.79 -5.17
C GLU A 542 5.99 -19.72 -5.17
N VAL A 543 4.77 -19.17 -5.18
CA VAL A 543 3.53 -19.96 -5.30
C VAL A 543 3.41 -20.69 -6.65
N ILE A 544 3.85 -20.08 -7.75
CA ILE A 544 3.89 -20.75 -9.06
C ILE A 544 4.87 -21.94 -9.01
N SER A 545 5.97 -21.85 -8.27
CA SER A 545 6.92 -22.96 -8.12
C SER A 545 6.33 -24.17 -7.37
N LEU A 546 5.46 -23.96 -6.36
CA LEU A 546 4.70 -25.03 -5.70
C LEU A 546 3.82 -25.81 -6.69
N SER A 547 3.27 -25.15 -7.72
CA SER A 547 2.50 -25.81 -8.78
C SER A 547 3.32 -26.72 -9.70
N GLN A 548 4.65 -26.54 -9.73
CA GLN A 548 5.59 -27.32 -10.55
C GLN A 548 6.12 -28.58 -9.83
N VAL A 549 5.80 -28.77 -8.54
CA VAL A 549 6.22 -29.94 -7.76
C VAL A 549 5.72 -31.23 -8.40
N THR A 550 6.66 -32.16 -8.66
CA THR A 550 6.35 -33.35 -9.46
C THR A 550 5.29 -34.26 -8.81
N PRO A 551 4.37 -34.86 -9.60
CA PRO A 551 3.37 -35.79 -9.08
C PRO A 551 3.95 -36.96 -8.27
N LYS A 552 5.14 -37.45 -8.63
CA LYS A 552 5.84 -38.53 -7.92
C LYS A 552 6.27 -38.12 -6.51
N HIS A 553 6.70 -36.87 -6.33
CA HIS A 553 7.12 -36.35 -5.03
C HIS A 553 5.93 -36.28 -4.06
N TRP A 554 4.82 -35.67 -4.49
CA TRP A 554 3.56 -35.64 -3.75
C TRP A 554 3.09 -37.04 -3.35
N GLN A 555 3.08 -38.00 -4.27
CA GLN A 555 2.66 -39.38 -3.97
C GLN A 555 3.54 -40.02 -2.89
N SER A 556 4.86 -39.86 -3.00
CA SER A 556 5.83 -40.44 -2.06
C SER A 556 5.66 -39.87 -0.64
N ILE A 557 5.57 -38.54 -0.50
CA ILE A 557 5.40 -37.90 0.80
C ILE A 557 4.04 -38.27 1.42
N LEU A 558 2.96 -38.20 0.65
CA LEU A 558 1.63 -38.57 1.12
C LEU A 558 1.62 -40.03 1.58
N GLN A 559 2.13 -40.97 0.77
CA GLN A 559 2.17 -42.38 1.13
C GLN A 559 2.96 -42.64 2.42
N LYS A 560 4.12 -41.99 2.59
CA LYS A 560 4.94 -42.09 3.80
C LYS A 560 4.21 -41.54 5.03
N LYS A 561 3.73 -40.30 4.99
CA LYS A 561 3.05 -39.65 6.13
C LYS A 561 1.73 -40.33 6.50
N LEU A 562 0.95 -40.77 5.50
CA LEU A 562 -0.25 -41.56 5.74
C LEU A 562 0.09 -42.82 6.53
N TRP A 563 1.15 -43.53 6.14
CA TRP A 563 1.58 -44.74 6.84
C TRP A 563 2.05 -44.46 8.28
N GLU A 564 2.86 -43.44 8.48
CA GLU A 564 3.31 -43.00 9.81
C GLU A 564 2.10 -42.69 10.72
N ARG A 565 1.07 -42.00 10.20
CA ARG A 565 -0.14 -41.62 10.95
C ARG A 565 -1.12 -42.76 11.24
N VAL A 566 -1.16 -43.82 10.41
CA VAL A 566 -2.14 -44.92 10.55
C VAL A 566 -1.58 -46.23 11.08
N SER A 567 -0.28 -46.49 10.92
CA SER A 567 0.35 -47.79 11.21
C SER A 567 0.11 -48.27 12.65
N THR A 568 0.11 -47.38 13.65
CA THR A 568 -0.23 -47.74 15.04
C THR A 568 -1.67 -48.26 15.17
N HIS A 569 -2.63 -47.66 14.46
CA HIS A 569 -4.01 -48.16 14.49
C HIS A 569 -4.14 -49.51 13.78
N VAL A 570 -3.48 -49.67 12.64
CA VAL A 570 -3.44 -50.92 11.88
C VAL A 570 -2.93 -52.08 12.74
N ILE A 571 -1.79 -51.90 13.43
CA ILE A 571 -1.21 -52.97 14.24
C ILE A 571 -2.05 -53.25 15.49
N GLU A 572 -2.37 -52.23 16.30
CA GLU A 572 -3.02 -52.45 17.60
C GLU A 572 -4.52 -52.80 17.51
N ASN A 573 -5.25 -52.27 16.52
CA ASN A 573 -6.73 -52.36 16.48
C ASN A 573 -7.27 -53.28 15.39
N ILE A 574 -6.44 -53.67 14.41
CA ILE A 574 -6.83 -54.51 13.28
C ILE A 574 -6.04 -55.82 13.30
N TYR A 575 -4.71 -55.76 13.25
CA TYR A 575 -3.86 -56.96 13.16
C TYR A 575 -3.81 -57.74 14.49
N LEU A 576 -3.42 -57.09 15.59
CA LEU A 576 -3.24 -57.74 16.89
C LEU A 576 -4.52 -58.45 17.40
N PRO A 577 -5.75 -57.91 17.26
CA PRO A 577 -6.97 -58.61 17.66
C PRO A 577 -7.39 -59.71 16.69
N ALA A 578 -7.09 -59.60 15.39
CA ALA A 578 -7.43 -60.62 14.41
C ALA A 578 -6.51 -61.85 14.53
N ALA A 579 -5.21 -61.64 14.72
CA ALA A 579 -4.20 -62.69 14.86
C ALA A 579 -4.31 -63.49 16.17
N GLN A 580 -5.20 -63.09 17.10
CA GLN A 580 -5.56 -63.88 18.29
C GLN A 580 -6.71 -64.87 18.03
N THR A 581 -7.30 -64.88 16.84
CA THR A 581 -8.37 -65.82 16.50
C THR A 581 -7.82 -67.18 16.08
N MET A 582 -8.50 -68.26 16.49
CA MET A 582 -7.99 -69.63 16.36
C MET A 582 -8.07 -70.20 14.94
N ASN A 583 -8.86 -69.60 14.04
CA ASN A 583 -9.10 -70.11 12.67
C ASN A 583 -8.99 -69.00 11.62
N SER A 584 -8.46 -69.30 10.43
CA SER A 584 -8.42 -68.39 9.26
C SER A 584 -9.76 -67.76 8.87
N GLY A 585 -10.87 -68.49 8.98
CA GLY A 585 -12.21 -67.96 8.70
C GLY A 585 -12.62 -66.84 9.69
N THR A 586 -12.30 -67.02 10.97
CA THR A 586 -12.55 -66.00 12.01
C THR A 586 -11.58 -64.82 11.92
N PHE A 587 -10.33 -65.07 11.51
CA PHE A 587 -9.35 -64.03 11.23
C PHE A 587 -9.87 -63.07 10.16
N ASN A 588 -10.20 -63.61 8.97
CA ASN A 588 -10.65 -62.81 7.83
C ASN A 588 -11.94 -62.01 8.16
N THR A 589 -12.89 -62.63 8.86
CA THR A 589 -14.12 -61.95 9.29
C THR A 589 -13.84 -60.80 10.27
N THR A 590 -12.93 -61.01 11.23
CA THR A 590 -12.53 -59.98 12.20
C THR A 590 -11.82 -58.82 11.51
N VAL A 591 -10.88 -59.14 10.60
CA VAL A 591 -10.18 -58.18 9.75
C VAL A 591 -11.17 -57.31 8.96
N ASP A 592 -12.15 -57.92 8.28
CA ASP A 592 -13.08 -57.18 7.42
C ASP A 592 -14.00 -56.25 8.21
N ILE A 593 -14.52 -56.71 9.36
CA ILE A 593 -15.32 -55.86 10.25
C ILE A 593 -14.50 -54.66 10.74
N LYS A 594 -13.24 -54.88 11.17
CA LYS A 594 -12.35 -53.82 11.67
C LYS A 594 -11.93 -52.86 10.57
N LEU A 595 -11.55 -53.36 9.39
CA LEU A 595 -11.20 -52.55 8.22
C LEU A 595 -12.38 -51.68 7.79
N LYS A 596 -13.59 -52.24 7.68
CA LYS A 596 -14.80 -51.48 7.31
C LYS A 596 -15.14 -50.39 8.34
N GLN A 597 -15.11 -50.71 9.63
CA GLN A 597 -15.32 -49.71 10.69
C GLN A 597 -14.27 -48.59 10.65
N TRP A 598 -13.02 -48.92 10.32
CA TRP A 598 -11.93 -47.96 10.20
C TRP A 598 -12.07 -47.05 8.96
N THR A 599 -12.43 -47.61 7.80
CA THR A 599 -12.61 -46.84 6.56
C THR A 599 -13.90 -46.03 6.52
N ASP A 600 -14.98 -46.48 7.15
CA ASP A 600 -16.21 -45.69 7.23
C ASP A 600 -16.03 -44.44 8.12
N LYS A 601 -15.28 -44.55 9.24
CA LYS A 601 -15.26 -43.55 10.31
C LYS A 601 -13.97 -42.75 10.48
N GLN A 602 -12.78 -43.34 10.32
CA GLN A 602 -11.52 -42.69 10.74
C GLN A 602 -10.56 -42.40 9.60
N LEU A 603 -10.39 -43.34 8.67
CA LEU A 603 -9.36 -43.23 7.64
C LEU A 603 -9.57 -42.03 6.69
N PRO A 604 -10.78 -41.73 6.15
CA PRO A 604 -10.97 -40.59 5.26
C PRO A 604 -10.58 -39.26 5.93
N HIS A 605 -10.91 -39.09 7.22
CA HIS A 605 -10.54 -37.91 7.98
C HIS A 605 -9.02 -37.80 8.17
N LYS A 606 -8.38 -38.85 8.68
CA LYS A 606 -6.91 -38.89 8.86
C LYS A 606 -6.16 -38.70 7.54
N ALA A 607 -6.73 -39.18 6.42
CA ALA A 607 -6.13 -39.05 5.11
C ALA A 607 -6.20 -37.61 4.56
N LEU A 608 -7.31 -36.90 4.80
CA LEU A 608 -7.45 -35.48 4.49
C LEU A 608 -6.58 -34.59 5.39
N GLU A 609 -6.55 -34.89 6.68
CA GLU A 609 -5.70 -34.22 7.68
C GLU A 609 -4.23 -34.26 7.26
N VAL A 610 -3.70 -35.45 6.94
CA VAL A 610 -2.33 -35.61 6.42
C VAL A 610 -2.11 -34.89 5.08
N ALA A 611 -3.09 -34.89 4.18
CA ALA A 611 -2.98 -34.19 2.92
C ALA A 611 -2.89 -32.66 3.09
N TRP A 612 -3.65 -32.12 4.05
CA TRP A 612 -3.61 -30.72 4.42
C TRP A 612 -2.31 -30.34 5.13
N GLU A 613 -1.88 -31.09 6.15
CA GLU A 613 -0.57 -30.94 6.82
C GLU A 613 0.58 -30.95 5.80
N THR A 614 0.53 -31.85 4.82
CA THR A 614 1.55 -31.94 3.77
C THR A 614 1.53 -30.73 2.83
N LEU A 615 0.35 -30.25 2.42
CA LEU A 615 0.25 -29.03 1.60
C LEU A 615 0.76 -27.80 2.35
N GLN A 616 0.44 -27.69 3.66
CA GLN A 616 0.90 -26.60 4.52
C GLN A 616 2.42 -26.62 4.71
N GLU A 617 3.03 -27.78 4.97
CA GLU A 617 4.49 -27.90 5.13
C GLU A 617 5.25 -27.61 3.83
N GLU A 618 4.78 -28.11 2.68
CA GLU A 618 5.43 -27.80 1.40
C GLU A 618 5.29 -26.30 1.07
N PHE A 619 4.11 -25.71 1.25
CA PHE A 619 3.92 -24.27 1.09
C PHE A 619 4.82 -23.44 2.03
N ALA A 620 4.90 -23.82 3.30
CA ALA A 620 5.80 -23.17 4.25
C ALA A 620 7.28 -23.34 3.88
N ARG A 621 7.67 -24.48 3.28
CA ARG A 621 9.02 -24.68 2.75
C ARG A 621 9.29 -23.73 1.58
N PHE A 622 8.42 -23.67 0.58
CA PHE A 622 8.61 -22.76 -0.57
C PHE A 622 8.68 -21.28 -0.16
N MET A 623 7.87 -20.85 0.81
CA MET A 623 7.91 -19.48 1.37
C MET A 623 9.18 -19.19 2.21
N ALA A 624 10.00 -20.20 2.54
CA ALA A 624 11.19 -20.08 3.40
C ALA A 624 12.53 -20.50 2.72
N GLU A 625 12.47 -21.25 1.62
CA GLU A 625 13.64 -21.94 1.04
C GLU A 625 14.37 -21.11 -0.03
N TYR A 626 13.92 -19.88 -0.33
CA TYR A 626 14.59 -19.00 -1.30
C TYR A 626 15.67 -18.07 -0.67
N LYS A 627 16.63 -18.66 0.05
CA LYS A 627 17.82 -17.94 0.60
C LYS A 627 18.85 -17.57 -0.46
N GLY A 628 18.43 -16.79 -1.46
CA GLY A 628 19.33 -16.12 -2.38
C GLY A 628 20.13 -15.02 -1.67
N LYS A 629 21.35 -14.73 -2.13
CA LYS A 629 22.22 -13.67 -1.57
C LYS A 629 21.66 -12.24 -1.71
N ASP A 630 20.58 -12.07 -2.47
CA ASP A 630 19.96 -10.79 -2.83
C ASP A 630 18.52 -10.65 -2.32
N GLN A 631 18.06 -11.51 -1.41
CA GLN A 631 16.74 -11.38 -0.78
C GLN A 631 16.74 -10.21 0.22
N ASP A 632 15.66 -9.44 0.21
CA ASP A 632 15.48 -8.31 1.12
C ASP A 632 14.73 -8.77 2.38
N ASP A 633 15.40 -8.83 3.55
CA ASP A 633 14.83 -9.15 4.89
C ASP A 633 13.55 -8.35 5.24
N ILE A 634 13.29 -7.26 4.51
CA ILE A 634 12.10 -6.41 4.63
C ILE A 634 10.81 -7.17 4.25
N PHE A 635 10.91 -8.23 3.45
CA PHE A 635 9.74 -8.99 2.97
C PHE A 635 9.34 -10.15 3.89
N ASP A 636 10.19 -10.58 4.81
CA ASP A 636 9.95 -11.77 5.66
C ASP A 636 8.63 -11.67 6.45
N LYS A 637 8.36 -10.50 7.04
CA LYS A 637 7.10 -10.23 7.76
C LYS A 637 5.88 -10.30 6.86
N LEU A 638 6.00 -9.81 5.62
CA LEU A 638 4.92 -9.86 4.64
C LEU A 638 4.69 -11.31 4.18
N LYS A 639 5.76 -12.06 3.92
CA LYS A 639 5.71 -13.49 3.58
C LYS A 639 5.03 -14.30 4.68
N GLU A 640 5.40 -14.07 5.94
CA GLU A 640 4.79 -14.72 7.10
C GLU A 640 3.30 -14.38 7.25
N ALA A 641 2.92 -13.10 7.20
CA ALA A 641 1.53 -12.67 7.32
C ALA A 641 0.66 -13.19 6.16
N VAL A 642 1.17 -13.19 4.93
CA VAL A 642 0.48 -13.75 3.76
C VAL A 642 0.31 -15.26 3.90
N LYS A 643 1.35 -15.97 4.36
CA LYS A 643 1.32 -17.42 4.64
C LYS A 643 0.22 -17.77 5.65
N ASP A 644 0.22 -17.12 6.81
CA ASP A 644 -0.72 -17.43 7.90
C ASP A 644 -2.18 -17.11 7.53
N GLU A 645 -2.45 -15.96 6.92
CA GLU A 645 -3.81 -15.58 6.51
C GLU A 645 -4.30 -16.45 5.33
N SER A 646 -3.42 -16.88 4.42
CA SER A 646 -3.77 -17.79 3.32
C SER A 646 -4.13 -19.20 3.81
N ILE A 647 -3.39 -19.72 4.80
CA ILE A 647 -3.66 -20.99 5.49
C ILE A 647 -5.02 -20.91 6.20
N LYS A 648 -5.26 -19.84 6.95
CA LYS A 648 -6.51 -19.60 7.69
C LYS A 648 -7.74 -19.44 6.79
N ARG A 649 -7.59 -18.86 5.59
CA ARG A 649 -8.66 -18.77 4.58
C ARG A 649 -8.88 -20.07 3.80
N HIS A 650 -7.92 -21.00 3.81
CA HIS A 650 -8.06 -22.24 3.06
C HIS A 650 -9.11 -23.16 3.69
N LYS A 651 -9.96 -23.72 2.83
CA LYS A 651 -10.93 -24.77 3.16
C LYS A 651 -10.82 -25.87 2.13
N TRP A 652 -10.66 -27.10 2.58
CA TRP A 652 -10.66 -28.27 1.72
C TRP A 652 -12.06 -28.54 1.16
N ASN A 653 -12.15 -29.20 0.01
CA ASN A 653 -13.44 -29.57 -0.60
C ASN A 653 -14.23 -30.54 0.29
N GLU A 654 -15.42 -30.14 0.76
CA GLU A 654 -16.29 -30.93 1.63
C GLU A 654 -16.61 -32.33 1.05
N ARG A 655 -16.78 -32.43 -0.27
CA ARG A 655 -17.08 -33.71 -0.96
C ARG A 655 -15.88 -34.66 -1.05
N ALA A 656 -14.67 -34.21 -0.73
CA ALA A 656 -13.48 -35.04 -0.81
C ALA A 656 -13.55 -36.23 0.15
N MET A 657 -14.10 -36.03 1.36
CA MET A 657 -14.18 -37.08 2.39
C MET A 657 -15.02 -38.27 1.93
N ASP A 658 -16.20 -38.01 1.36
CA ASP A 658 -17.08 -39.06 0.86
C ASP A 658 -16.49 -39.78 -0.35
N SER A 659 -15.83 -39.03 -1.26
CA SER A 659 -15.13 -39.63 -2.41
C SER A 659 -14.00 -40.58 -1.98
N LEU A 660 -13.25 -40.22 -0.93
CA LEU A 660 -12.20 -41.05 -0.36
C LEU A 660 -12.78 -42.28 0.33
N ARG A 661 -13.89 -42.16 1.08
CA ARG A 661 -14.55 -43.28 1.74
C ARG A 661 -14.93 -44.37 0.73
N VAL A 662 -15.55 -44.01 -0.40
CA VAL A 662 -15.93 -44.96 -1.46
C VAL A 662 -14.70 -45.62 -2.09
N ILE A 663 -13.68 -44.83 -2.46
CA ILE A 663 -12.45 -45.36 -3.07
C ILE A 663 -11.70 -46.31 -2.13
N GLN A 664 -11.65 -45.98 -0.83
CA GLN A 664 -11.01 -46.79 0.20
C GLN A 664 -11.78 -48.08 0.50
N HIS A 665 -13.12 -48.05 0.44
CA HIS A 665 -13.95 -49.25 0.55
C HIS A 665 -13.65 -50.22 -0.59
N ASN A 666 -13.81 -49.76 -1.83
CA ASN A 666 -13.61 -50.57 -3.03
C ASN A 666 -12.17 -51.12 -3.13
N ALA A 667 -11.18 -50.34 -2.68
CA ALA A 667 -9.78 -50.77 -2.66
C ALA A 667 -9.48 -51.90 -1.65
N LEU A 668 -10.31 -52.07 -0.62
CA LEU A 668 -10.17 -53.13 0.38
C LEU A 668 -11.02 -54.37 0.09
N GLU A 669 -12.04 -54.30 -0.77
CA GLU A 669 -12.87 -55.47 -1.12
C GLU A 669 -12.08 -56.55 -1.86
N ASP A 670 -11.08 -56.15 -2.65
CA ASP A 670 -10.19 -57.08 -3.34
C ASP A 670 -9.25 -57.81 -2.36
N ARG A 671 -9.21 -59.14 -2.44
CA ARG A 671 -8.37 -60.02 -1.61
C ARG A 671 -7.32 -60.79 -2.44
N SER A 672 -7.23 -60.55 -3.75
CA SER A 672 -6.53 -61.41 -4.70
C SER A 672 -5.16 -60.86 -5.11
N ILE A 673 -4.09 -61.53 -4.66
CA ILE A 673 -2.72 -61.21 -5.07
C ILE A 673 -2.39 -61.99 -6.35
N THR A 674 -2.36 -61.30 -7.50
CA THR A 674 -2.19 -61.96 -8.81
C THR A 674 -0.74 -62.36 -9.09
N ASP A 675 0.23 -61.54 -8.68
CA ASP A 675 1.62 -61.68 -9.11
C ASP A 675 2.58 -61.86 -7.93
N LYS A 676 3.60 -62.70 -8.14
CA LYS A 676 4.65 -62.93 -7.14
C LYS A 676 5.37 -61.64 -6.67
N PRO A 677 5.70 -60.65 -7.53
CA PRO A 677 6.30 -59.40 -7.06
C PRO A 677 5.41 -58.60 -6.10
N GLN A 678 4.07 -58.71 -6.23
CA GLN A 678 3.14 -58.07 -5.29
C GLN A 678 3.13 -58.80 -3.94
N TRP A 679 3.22 -60.14 -3.95
CA TRP A 679 3.38 -60.97 -2.76
C TRP A 679 4.67 -60.66 -2.00
N ASP A 680 5.79 -60.66 -2.71
CA ASP A 680 7.11 -60.39 -2.13
C ASP A 680 7.18 -58.95 -1.57
N ALA A 681 6.59 -57.96 -2.27
CA ALA A 681 6.50 -56.58 -1.78
C ALA A 681 5.59 -56.41 -0.56
N ALA A 682 4.49 -57.18 -0.46
CA ALA A 682 3.62 -57.18 0.71
C ALA A 682 4.28 -57.82 1.93
N ILE A 683 5.05 -58.90 1.73
CA ILE A 683 5.87 -59.52 2.78
C ILE A 683 6.96 -58.57 3.25
N GLN A 684 7.67 -57.91 2.33
CA GLN A 684 8.67 -56.91 2.71
C GLN A 684 8.04 -55.77 3.53
N PHE A 685 6.89 -55.25 3.11
CA PHE A 685 6.16 -54.21 3.84
C PHE A 685 5.69 -54.67 5.23
N MET A 686 5.21 -55.90 5.35
CA MET A 686 4.82 -56.53 6.63
C MET A 686 6.04 -56.70 7.54
N GLU A 687 7.15 -57.23 7.01
CA GLU A 687 8.40 -57.43 7.73
C GLU A 687 9.01 -56.11 8.23
N GLU A 688 9.16 -55.10 7.37
CA GLU A 688 9.65 -53.77 7.75
C GLU A 688 8.77 -53.12 8.83
N THR A 689 7.45 -53.28 8.73
CA THR A 689 6.49 -52.79 9.73
C THR A 689 6.67 -53.46 11.08
N LEU A 690 6.71 -54.79 11.09
CA LEU A 690 6.80 -55.58 12.31
C LEU A 690 8.18 -55.43 12.97
N GLN A 691 9.27 -55.32 12.19
CA GLN A 691 10.60 -55.00 12.69
C GLN A 691 10.64 -53.61 13.35
N SER A 692 10.04 -52.60 12.70
CA SER A 692 9.94 -51.24 13.24
C SER A 692 9.19 -51.22 14.59
N ARG A 693 8.01 -51.87 14.65
CA ARG A 693 7.21 -51.96 15.88
C ARG A 693 7.82 -52.84 16.95
N LEU A 694 8.60 -53.86 16.58
CA LEU A 694 9.37 -54.65 17.52
C LEU A 694 10.44 -53.79 18.19
N LYS A 695 11.19 -53.00 17.41
CA LYS A 695 12.19 -52.06 17.91
C LYS A 695 11.59 -51.00 18.84
N ASP A 696 10.43 -50.43 18.50
CA ASP A 696 9.71 -49.51 19.39
C ASP A 696 9.36 -50.18 20.72
N THR A 697 8.82 -51.40 20.66
CA THR A 697 8.39 -52.17 21.85
C THR A 697 9.60 -52.59 22.70
N GLU A 698 10.72 -52.98 22.09
CA GLU A 698 11.97 -53.28 22.77
C GLU A 698 12.58 -52.05 23.45
N SER A 699 12.47 -50.86 22.84
CA SER A 699 12.85 -49.60 23.48
C SER A 699 12.00 -49.31 24.72
N VAL A 700 10.67 -49.40 24.61
CA VAL A 700 9.75 -49.21 25.75
C VAL A 700 10.05 -50.21 26.88
N ILE A 701 10.33 -51.48 26.55
CA ILE A 701 10.74 -52.49 27.55
C ILE A 701 12.08 -52.13 28.19
N ALA A 702 13.06 -51.64 27.44
CA ALA A 702 14.34 -51.23 27.97
C ALA A 702 14.22 -50.04 28.95
N ASP A 703 13.39 -49.04 28.62
CA ASP A 703 13.14 -47.88 29.47
C ASP A 703 12.43 -48.29 30.79
N MET A 704 11.42 -49.16 30.70
CA MET A 704 10.68 -49.70 31.84
C MET A 704 11.53 -50.54 32.80
N VAL A 705 12.45 -51.35 32.27
CA VAL A 705 13.24 -52.35 33.02
C VAL A 705 14.60 -51.79 33.46
N GLY A 706 15.05 -50.71 32.83
CA GLY A 706 16.34 -50.09 33.08
C GLY A 706 17.52 -50.90 32.52
N PRO A 707 18.72 -50.31 32.54
CA PRO A 707 19.87 -50.79 31.77
C PRO A 707 20.25 -52.24 32.11
N ASP A 708 20.62 -53.00 31.07
CA ASP A 708 21.12 -54.37 31.21
C ASP A 708 22.46 -54.44 31.96
N TRP A 709 22.84 -55.62 32.46
CA TRP A 709 24.10 -55.79 33.20
C TRP A 709 25.34 -55.30 32.42
N LYS A 710 25.36 -55.49 31.10
CA LYS A 710 26.42 -54.96 30.20
C LYS A 710 26.41 -53.43 30.16
N GLN A 711 25.23 -52.83 29.99
CA GLN A 711 25.06 -51.38 29.95
C GLN A 711 25.42 -50.76 31.31
N ARG A 712 24.94 -51.33 32.42
CA ARG A 712 25.28 -50.90 33.80
C ARG A 712 26.79 -50.88 34.06
N TRP A 713 27.53 -51.84 33.53
CA TRP A 713 29.00 -51.91 33.66
C TRP A 713 29.71 -50.90 32.74
N MET A 714 29.24 -50.71 31.51
CA MET A 714 29.83 -49.75 30.55
C MET A 714 29.50 -48.28 30.84
N SER A 715 28.29 -47.98 31.34
CA SER A 715 27.80 -46.61 31.60
C SER A 715 27.71 -46.24 33.08
N TRP A 716 28.24 -47.07 33.98
CA TRP A 716 28.25 -46.88 35.45
C TRP A 716 26.87 -46.54 36.07
N THR A 717 25.78 -46.91 35.39
CA THR A 717 24.41 -46.54 35.76
C THR A 717 23.76 -47.62 36.64
N LYS A 718 23.00 -47.20 37.67
CA LYS A 718 22.20 -48.09 38.53
C LYS A 718 20.71 -48.04 38.11
N ARG A 719 19.99 -49.16 38.28
CA ARG A 719 18.53 -49.21 38.09
C ARG A 719 17.82 -48.51 39.26
N THR A 720 16.69 -47.89 39.00
CA THR A 720 15.77 -47.40 40.05
C THR A 720 15.08 -48.57 40.77
N PRO A 721 14.54 -48.39 41.99
CA PRO A 721 13.77 -49.45 42.66
C PRO A 721 12.58 -49.93 41.82
N GLU A 722 11.88 -49.03 41.13
CA GLU A 722 10.76 -49.36 40.24
C GLU A 722 11.21 -50.18 39.01
N GLN A 723 12.35 -49.82 38.39
CA GLN A 723 12.96 -50.60 37.32
C GLN A 723 13.40 -52.00 37.79
N HIS A 724 13.86 -52.14 39.03
CA HIS A 724 14.18 -53.46 39.60
C HIS A 724 12.93 -54.32 39.75
N ILE A 725 11.82 -53.76 40.26
CA ILE A 725 10.52 -54.45 40.36
C ILE A 725 10.02 -54.88 38.96
N ARG A 726 10.08 -53.98 37.96
CA ARG A 726 9.72 -54.33 36.57
C ARG A 726 10.63 -55.39 35.96
N ASN A 727 11.92 -55.42 36.31
CA ASN A 727 12.85 -56.46 35.85
C ASN A 727 12.48 -57.85 36.40
N GLU A 728 12.19 -57.98 37.70
CA GLU A 728 11.82 -59.28 38.28
C GLU A 728 10.43 -59.72 37.82
N THR A 729 9.49 -58.78 37.67
CA THR A 729 8.18 -59.03 37.07
C THR A 729 8.35 -59.55 35.63
N LYS A 730 9.18 -58.90 34.81
CA LYS A 730 9.53 -59.38 33.47
C LYS A 730 10.12 -60.78 33.48
N ASN A 731 11.09 -61.05 34.35
CA ASN A 731 11.76 -62.35 34.44
C ASN A 731 10.79 -63.50 34.72
N GLU A 732 9.73 -63.25 35.50
CA GLU A 732 8.70 -64.26 35.79
C GLU A 732 7.70 -64.41 34.64
N LEU A 733 7.22 -63.29 34.08
CA LEU A 733 6.31 -63.30 32.93
C LEU A 733 6.94 -63.91 31.67
N GLU A 734 8.25 -63.73 31.45
CA GLU A 734 8.99 -64.39 30.37
C GLU A 734 9.15 -65.90 30.57
N ARG A 735 9.03 -66.42 31.80
CA ARG A 735 8.95 -67.87 32.04
C ARG A 735 7.57 -68.41 31.69
N LEU A 736 6.52 -67.67 32.04
CA LEU A 736 5.13 -68.00 31.70
C LEU A 736 4.96 -68.09 30.17
N LEU A 737 5.45 -67.10 29.42
CA LEU A 737 5.44 -67.12 27.94
C LEU A 737 6.23 -68.29 27.34
N LYS A 738 7.33 -68.72 27.96
CA LYS A 738 8.13 -69.88 27.49
C LYS A 738 7.47 -71.24 27.77
N LEU A 739 6.52 -71.30 28.71
CA LEU A 739 5.75 -72.51 29.00
C LEU A 739 4.49 -72.61 28.12
N HIS A 740 3.98 -71.47 27.64
CA HIS A 740 2.76 -71.37 26.83
C HIS A 740 2.98 -70.46 25.61
N GLU A 741 3.49 -71.01 24.50
CA GLU A 741 3.77 -70.26 23.26
C GLU A 741 2.51 -69.73 22.55
N ASP A 742 1.32 -70.23 22.89
CA ASP A 742 0.00 -69.82 22.38
C ASP A 742 -0.84 -69.07 23.44
N HIS A 743 -0.20 -68.45 24.43
CA HIS A 743 -0.90 -67.62 25.41
C HIS A 743 -1.66 -66.45 24.77
N THR A 744 -2.78 -66.03 25.36
CA THR A 744 -3.56 -64.87 24.88
C THR A 744 -2.95 -63.53 25.31
N ALA A 745 -3.43 -62.41 24.74
CA ALA A 745 -2.98 -61.07 25.12
C ALA A 745 -3.31 -60.66 26.57
N TYR A 746 -4.24 -61.35 27.23
CA TYR A 746 -4.69 -61.03 28.58
C TYR A 746 -4.26 -62.12 29.57
N LEU A 747 -3.69 -61.71 30.71
CA LEU A 747 -3.51 -62.60 31.85
C LEU A 747 -4.84 -62.78 32.58
N ALA A 748 -5.18 -64.02 32.91
CA ALA A 748 -6.28 -64.35 33.80
C ALA A 748 -5.93 -63.92 35.25
N ASN A 749 -6.97 -63.68 36.08
CA ASN A 749 -6.74 -63.06 37.40
C ASN A 749 -6.04 -64.01 38.40
N ASP A 750 -6.16 -65.31 38.20
CA ASP A 750 -5.42 -66.37 38.89
C ASP A 750 -3.94 -66.42 38.46
N GLU A 751 -3.63 -66.22 37.18
CA GLU A 751 -2.25 -66.08 36.68
C GLU A 751 -1.57 -64.84 37.29
N VAL A 752 -2.25 -63.69 37.30
CA VAL A 752 -1.75 -62.47 37.95
C VAL A 752 -1.51 -62.70 39.44
N THR A 753 -2.41 -63.42 40.12
CA THR A 753 -2.26 -63.77 41.54
C THR A 753 -1.08 -64.72 41.77
N THR A 754 -0.83 -65.64 40.84
CA THR A 754 0.28 -66.60 40.90
C THR A 754 1.62 -65.90 40.69
N VAL A 755 1.73 -65.05 39.65
CA VAL A 755 2.92 -64.22 39.39
C VAL A 755 3.22 -63.32 40.59
N ARG A 756 2.19 -62.67 41.17
CA ARG A 756 2.34 -61.85 42.38
C ARG A 756 2.91 -62.65 43.55
N LYS A 757 2.33 -63.81 43.88
CA LYS A 757 2.83 -64.66 44.98
C LYS A 757 4.26 -65.17 44.75
N ASN A 758 4.62 -65.48 43.49
CA ASN A 758 5.98 -65.90 43.14
C ASN A 758 7.01 -64.76 43.30
N LEU A 759 6.60 -63.49 43.10
CA LEU A 759 7.44 -62.31 43.31
C LEU A 759 7.53 -61.96 44.80
N GLU A 760 6.43 -62.02 45.55
CA GLU A 760 6.40 -61.86 47.01
C GLU A 760 7.30 -62.89 47.70
N ALA A 761 7.29 -64.16 47.25
CA ALA A 761 8.17 -65.22 47.73
C ALA A 761 9.68 -64.97 47.43
N ARG A 762 10.01 -64.04 46.52
CA ARG A 762 11.38 -63.56 46.25
C ARG A 762 11.71 -62.23 46.94
N GLY A 763 10.82 -61.74 47.79
CA GLY A 763 10.99 -60.46 48.50
C GLY A 763 10.67 -59.22 47.65
N VAL A 764 9.90 -59.36 46.58
CA VAL A 764 9.49 -58.25 45.69
C VAL A 764 7.98 -58.08 45.76
N GLU A 765 7.51 -57.02 46.44
CA GLU A 765 6.08 -56.68 46.49
C GLU A 765 5.67 -55.91 45.24
N VAL A 766 4.57 -56.33 44.59
CA VAL A 766 4.15 -55.81 43.27
C VAL A 766 2.64 -55.64 43.18
N ASP A 767 2.21 -54.49 42.64
CA ASP A 767 0.81 -54.21 42.30
C ASP A 767 0.35 -55.09 41.10
N PRO A 768 -0.80 -55.80 41.19
CA PRO A 768 -1.46 -56.44 40.06
C PRO A 768 -1.59 -55.60 38.78
N VAL A 769 -1.72 -54.26 38.89
CA VAL A 769 -1.76 -53.36 37.73
C VAL A 769 -0.41 -53.34 37.00
N LEU A 770 0.71 -53.20 37.73
CA LEU A 770 2.05 -53.20 37.15
C LEU A 770 2.38 -54.53 36.45
N ILE A 771 1.86 -55.65 36.97
CA ILE A 771 1.98 -56.97 36.33
C ILE A 771 1.27 -56.97 34.97
N LYS A 772 0.04 -56.45 34.90
CA LYS A 772 -0.74 -56.35 33.64
C LYS A 772 -0.10 -55.42 32.62
N ASP A 773 0.42 -54.26 33.05
CA ASP A 773 1.12 -53.31 32.17
C ASP A 773 2.43 -53.89 31.60
N THR A 774 3.21 -54.55 32.45
CA THR A 774 4.46 -55.22 32.05
C THR A 774 4.16 -56.38 31.11
N TRP A 775 3.10 -57.15 31.38
CA TRP A 775 2.63 -58.23 30.51
C TRP A 775 2.28 -57.73 29.12
N HIS A 776 1.49 -56.66 29.00
CA HIS A 776 1.05 -56.14 27.70
C HIS A 776 2.23 -55.89 26.74
N GLN A 777 3.31 -55.27 27.23
CA GLN A 777 4.49 -55.01 26.40
C GLN A 777 5.29 -56.27 26.08
N LEU A 778 5.43 -57.22 27.03
CA LEU A 778 6.14 -58.47 26.81
C LEU A 778 5.40 -59.40 25.83
N TYR A 779 4.07 -59.50 25.97
CA TYR A 779 3.21 -60.19 25.03
C TYR A 779 3.32 -59.56 23.64
N ARG A 780 3.27 -58.22 23.53
CA ARG A 780 3.45 -57.50 22.25
C ARG A 780 4.81 -57.80 21.61
N ARG A 781 5.90 -57.83 22.38
CA ARG A 781 7.24 -58.24 21.90
C ARG A 781 7.23 -59.69 21.39
N HIS A 782 6.65 -60.62 22.15
CA HIS A 782 6.54 -62.03 21.79
C HIS A 782 5.72 -62.24 20.50
N PHE A 783 4.55 -61.60 20.42
CA PHE A 783 3.67 -61.61 19.26
C PHE A 783 4.37 -61.10 18.00
N LEU A 784 5.07 -59.96 18.08
CA LEU A 784 5.80 -59.39 16.94
C LEU A 784 6.96 -60.29 16.49
N GLN A 785 7.66 -60.97 17.42
CA GLN A 785 8.70 -61.96 17.09
C GLN A 785 8.10 -63.21 16.41
N LYS A 786 6.95 -63.72 16.88
CA LYS A 786 6.22 -64.84 16.25
C LYS A 786 5.72 -64.47 14.85
N ALA A 787 5.15 -63.28 14.67
CA ALA A 787 4.71 -62.76 13.39
C ALA A 787 5.87 -62.60 12.39
N LEU A 788 7.04 -62.10 12.83
CA LEU A 788 8.24 -62.01 11.99
C LEU A 788 8.78 -63.38 11.56
N PHE A 789 8.70 -64.39 12.42
CA PHE A 789 9.01 -65.76 12.03
C PHE A 789 8.02 -66.25 10.94
N HIS A 790 6.72 -65.97 11.09
CA HIS A 790 5.70 -66.29 10.09
C HIS A 790 5.93 -65.60 8.74
N CYS A 791 6.35 -64.32 8.72
CA CYS A 791 6.76 -63.62 7.48
C CYS A 791 7.79 -64.43 6.68
N ASN A 792 8.79 -64.99 7.36
CA ASN A 792 9.88 -65.75 6.74
C ASN A 792 9.38 -67.07 6.12
N LEU A 793 8.41 -67.74 6.76
CA LEU A 793 7.74 -68.92 6.21
C LEU A 793 6.90 -68.56 4.98
N CYS A 794 6.07 -67.53 5.08
CA CYS A 794 5.22 -67.06 3.99
C CYS A 794 5.98 -66.55 2.76
N ARG A 795 7.26 -66.19 2.88
CA ARG A 795 8.12 -65.80 1.73
C ARG A 795 8.28 -66.92 0.68
N ARG A 796 8.06 -68.19 1.06
CA ARG A 796 8.01 -69.34 0.14
C ARG A 796 6.57 -69.78 -0.20
N GLY A 797 5.56 -69.12 0.38
CA GLY A 797 4.14 -69.52 0.34
C GLY A 797 3.38 -69.20 -0.95
N PHE A 798 3.86 -68.30 -1.82
CA PHE A 798 3.11 -67.83 -3.00
C PHE A 798 2.54 -68.94 -3.89
N TYR A 799 3.30 -70.03 -4.08
CA TYR A 799 2.87 -71.16 -4.92
C TYR A 799 1.69 -71.94 -4.31
N TYR A 800 1.61 -72.02 -2.98
CA TYR A 800 0.50 -72.64 -2.27
C TYR A 800 -0.74 -71.74 -2.30
N TYR A 801 -0.55 -70.43 -2.12
CA TYR A 801 -1.60 -69.41 -2.22
C TYR A 801 -2.29 -69.43 -3.61
N GLN A 802 -1.52 -69.41 -4.71
CA GLN A 802 -2.06 -69.36 -6.06
C GLN A 802 -2.84 -70.63 -6.47
N ARG A 803 -2.61 -71.77 -5.79
CA ARG A 803 -3.22 -73.08 -6.13
C ARG A 803 -4.43 -73.46 -5.26
N HIS A 804 -4.83 -72.61 -4.31
CA HIS A 804 -5.93 -72.89 -3.36
C HIS A 804 -5.81 -74.26 -2.66
N PHE A 805 -4.58 -74.69 -2.32
CA PHE A 805 -4.37 -75.95 -1.62
C PHE A 805 -4.78 -75.79 -0.15
N VAL A 806 -5.88 -76.43 0.25
CA VAL A 806 -6.51 -76.29 1.57
C VAL A 806 -5.74 -77.06 2.66
N ASP A 807 -4.99 -78.11 2.27
CA ASP A 807 -4.33 -79.05 3.21
C ASP A 807 -2.87 -78.66 3.58
N SER A 808 -2.47 -77.40 3.36
CA SER A 808 -1.17 -76.91 3.79
C SER A 808 -1.29 -76.14 5.11
N GLU A 809 -0.60 -76.58 6.16
CA GLU A 809 -0.56 -75.95 7.51
C GLU A 809 -0.03 -74.49 7.53
N LEU A 810 0.33 -73.92 6.37
CA LEU A 810 0.90 -72.58 6.23
C LEU A 810 -0.17 -71.56 5.82
N GLU A 811 -0.88 -71.00 6.80
CA GLU A 811 -1.90 -69.95 6.57
C GLU A 811 -1.29 -68.55 6.43
N CYS A 812 -1.15 -68.04 5.20
CA CYS A 812 -0.59 -66.71 4.93
C CYS A 812 -1.63 -65.58 4.79
N ASN A 813 -2.71 -65.62 5.58
CA ASN A 813 -3.77 -64.59 5.57
C ASN A 813 -3.25 -63.19 5.94
N ASP A 814 -2.23 -63.11 6.80
CA ASP A 814 -1.55 -61.87 7.19
C ASP A 814 -0.99 -61.11 5.98
N VAL A 815 -0.37 -61.82 5.04
CA VAL A 815 0.22 -61.21 3.83
C VAL A 815 -0.88 -60.54 2.98
N VAL A 816 -2.06 -61.15 2.91
CA VAL A 816 -3.22 -60.61 2.20
C VAL A 816 -3.75 -59.34 2.89
N LEU A 817 -3.79 -59.31 4.23
CA LEU A 817 -4.14 -58.11 5.00
C LEU A 817 -3.16 -56.96 4.72
N PHE A 818 -1.86 -57.21 4.83
CA PHE A 818 -0.84 -56.17 4.62
C PHE A 818 -0.82 -55.67 3.17
N TRP A 819 -1.00 -56.55 2.18
CA TRP A 819 -1.18 -56.17 0.77
C TRP A 819 -2.42 -55.28 0.55
N ARG A 820 -3.59 -55.66 1.13
CA ARG A 820 -4.83 -54.86 1.04
C ARG A 820 -4.62 -53.45 1.58
N ILE A 821 -3.98 -53.32 2.73
CA ILE A 821 -3.69 -52.01 3.35
C ILE A 821 -2.67 -51.22 2.52
N GLN A 822 -1.56 -51.84 2.08
CA GLN A 822 -0.54 -51.19 1.27
C GLN A 822 -1.11 -50.66 -0.06
N ARG A 823 -1.92 -51.48 -0.76
CA ARG A 823 -2.62 -51.10 -2.00
C ARG A 823 -3.62 -49.98 -1.77
N MET A 824 -4.47 -50.09 -0.75
CA MET A 824 -5.45 -49.07 -0.41
C MET A 824 -4.77 -47.72 -0.09
N LEU A 825 -3.65 -47.72 0.65
CA LEU A 825 -2.89 -46.50 0.94
C LEU A 825 -2.24 -45.92 -0.31
N GLY A 826 -1.72 -46.76 -1.22
CA GLY A 826 -1.20 -46.32 -2.52
C GLY A 826 -2.27 -45.67 -3.41
N ILE A 827 -3.48 -46.25 -3.46
CA ILE A 827 -4.63 -45.70 -4.18
C ILE A 827 -5.09 -44.38 -3.52
N THR A 828 -5.16 -44.35 -2.19
CA THR A 828 -5.50 -43.14 -1.41
C THR A 828 -4.51 -42.02 -1.69
N ALA A 829 -3.21 -42.27 -1.62
CA ALA A 829 -2.15 -41.30 -1.89
C ALA A 829 -2.21 -40.77 -3.34
N ASN A 830 -2.48 -41.62 -4.33
CA ASN A 830 -2.68 -41.19 -5.71
C ASN A 830 -3.95 -40.34 -5.90
N THR A 831 -5.05 -40.69 -5.22
CA THR A 831 -6.31 -39.91 -5.24
C THR A 831 -6.12 -38.53 -4.60
N LEU A 832 -5.51 -38.49 -3.41
CA LEU A 832 -5.18 -37.24 -2.70
C LEU A 832 -4.24 -36.37 -3.53
N ARG A 833 -3.20 -36.95 -4.14
CA ARG A 833 -2.33 -36.26 -5.10
C ARG A 833 -3.13 -35.63 -6.24
N GLN A 834 -4.08 -36.36 -6.84
CA GLN A 834 -4.93 -35.79 -7.91
C GLN A 834 -5.77 -34.62 -7.42
N GLN A 835 -6.41 -34.73 -6.26
CA GLN A 835 -7.18 -33.64 -5.65
C GLN A 835 -6.29 -32.42 -5.34
N LEU A 836 -5.12 -32.66 -4.75
CA LEU A 836 -4.14 -31.65 -4.35
C LEU A 836 -3.60 -30.90 -5.59
N THR A 837 -3.05 -31.61 -6.59
CA THR A 837 -2.47 -30.97 -7.79
C THR A 837 -3.53 -30.27 -8.65
N ASN A 838 -4.72 -30.87 -8.84
CA ASN A 838 -5.71 -30.33 -9.78
C ASN A 838 -6.60 -29.23 -9.17
N THR A 839 -6.82 -29.27 -7.85
CA THR A 839 -7.80 -28.40 -7.17
C THR A 839 -7.18 -27.60 -6.04
N GLU A 840 -6.57 -28.24 -5.05
CA GLU A 840 -6.26 -27.55 -3.78
C GLU A 840 -5.03 -26.63 -3.87
N VAL A 841 -4.01 -26.97 -4.67
CA VAL A 841 -2.89 -26.05 -4.97
C VAL A 841 -3.39 -24.80 -5.70
N ARG A 842 -4.31 -24.95 -6.66
CA ARG A 842 -4.92 -23.81 -7.37
C ARG A 842 -5.83 -22.97 -6.46
N ARG A 843 -6.52 -23.61 -5.51
CA ARG A 843 -7.30 -22.90 -4.47
C ARG A 843 -6.38 -22.11 -3.55
N LEU A 844 -5.27 -22.69 -3.11
CA LEU A 844 -4.27 -22.01 -2.30
C LEU A 844 -3.63 -20.82 -3.05
N GLU A 845 -3.25 -21.01 -4.32
CA GLU A 845 -2.75 -19.94 -5.20
C GLU A 845 -3.76 -18.79 -5.31
N LYS A 846 -5.05 -19.10 -5.49
CA LYS A 846 -6.11 -18.11 -5.51
C LYS A 846 -6.22 -17.36 -4.17
N ASN A 847 -6.20 -18.07 -3.04
CA ASN A 847 -6.25 -17.46 -1.71
C ASN A 847 -5.08 -16.50 -1.47
N VAL A 848 -3.84 -16.88 -1.86
CA VAL A 848 -2.66 -16.02 -1.74
C VAL A 848 -2.82 -14.75 -2.57
N LYS A 849 -3.37 -14.85 -3.79
CA LYS A 849 -3.67 -13.68 -4.63
C LYS A 849 -4.67 -12.74 -3.98
N GLU A 850 -5.77 -13.25 -3.44
CA GLU A 850 -6.78 -12.44 -2.74
C GLU A 850 -6.20 -11.78 -1.48
N VAL A 851 -5.37 -12.47 -0.69
CA VAL A 851 -4.68 -11.90 0.48
C VAL A 851 -3.69 -10.79 0.09
N LEU A 852 -2.95 -10.97 -1.01
CA LEU A 852 -2.03 -9.95 -1.54
C LEU A 852 -2.76 -8.74 -2.16
N GLU A 853 -3.98 -8.91 -2.64
CA GLU A 853 -4.83 -7.80 -3.09
C GLU A 853 -5.40 -7.03 -1.89
N ASP A 854 -5.95 -7.72 -0.87
CA ASP A 854 -6.41 -7.10 0.38
C ASP A 854 -5.31 -6.30 1.09
N PHE A 855 -4.10 -6.86 1.21
CA PHE A 855 -2.94 -6.16 1.79
C PHE A 855 -2.39 -5.08 0.84
N GLY A 856 -2.77 -5.12 -0.44
CA GLY A 856 -2.46 -4.11 -1.44
C GLY A 856 -3.31 -2.85 -1.29
N GLU A 857 -4.56 -2.97 -0.87
CA GLU A 857 -5.47 -1.84 -0.64
C GLU A 857 -5.29 -1.22 0.76
N ASP A 858 -4.94 -2.04 1.76
CA ASP A 858 -4.75 -1.60 3.15
C ASP A 858 -3.40 -0.90 3.39
N THR A 859 -3.44 0.43 3.50
CA THR A 859 -2.24 1.25 3.75
C THR A 859 -1.64 1.01 5.13
N GLU A 860 -2.45 0.75 6.17
CA GLU A 860 -1.94 0.51 7.53
C GLU A 860 -1.17 -0.82 7.60
N LYS A 861 -1.72 -1.90 7.02
CA LYS A 861 -1.00 -3.18 6.91
C LYS A 861 0.31 -3.03 6.14
N LYS A 862 0.35 -2.24 5.07
CA LYS A 862 1.62 -1.93 4.38
C LYS A 862 2.65 -1.30 5.32
N VAL A 863 2.25 -0.34 6.15
CA VAL A 863 3.16 0.30 7.14
C VAL A 863 3.65 -0.72 8.18
N GLN A 864 2.77 -1.59 8.66
CA GLN A 864 3.08 -2.59 9.69
C GLN A 864 3.95 -3.76 9.18
N LEU A 865 3.76 -4.19 7.93
CA LEU A 865 4.43 -5.35 7.35
C LEU A 865 5.75 -4.97 6.65
N ILE A 866 5.78 -3.86 5.89
CA ILE A 866 6.99 -3.40 5.17
C ILE A 866 7.73 -2.38 6.04
N THR A 867 8.43 -2.92 7.04
CA THR A 867 9.19 -2.14 8.04
C THR A 867 10.69 -2.22 7.83
N GLY A 868 11.40 -1.10 8.00
CA GLY A 868 12.86 -1.07 8.09
C GLY A 868 13.41 0.34 7.89
N ARG A 869 14.64 0.58 8.38
CA ARG A 869 15.31 1.90 8.22
C ARG A 869 15.42 2.31 6.75
N ARG A 870 15.64 1.35 5.85
CA ARG A 870 15.61 1.58 4.38
C ARG A 870 14.28 2.14 3.89
N VAL A 871 13.15 1.58 4.33
CA VAL A 871 11.81 2.02 3.90
C VAL A 871 11.54 3.43 4.40
N GLN A 872 11.86 3.69 5.67
CA GLN A 872 11.71 5.02 6.28
C GLN A 872 12.58 6.07 5.56
N LEU A 873 13.85 5.77 5.29
CA LEU A 873 14.74 6.67 4.56
C LEU A 873 14.28 6.95 3.14
N ALA A 874 13.76 5.94 2.42
CA ALA A 874 13.21 6.14 1.08
C ALA A 874 11.96 7.04 1.11
N GLU A 875 11.04 6.83 2.06
CA GLU A 875 9.86 7.67 2.23
C GLU A 875 10.20 9.09 2.70
N ASP A 876 11.20 9.25 3.56
CA ASP A 876 11.66 10.57 3.98
C ASP A 876 12.33 11.30 2.79
N LEU A 877 13.16 10.62 2.01
CA LEU A 877 13.74 11.17 0.76
C LEU A 877 12.69 11.52 -0.29
N SER A 878 11.64 10.71 -0.46
CA SER A 878 10.56 11.02 -1.42
C SER A 878 9.71 12.21 -0.95
N LYS A 879 9.49 12.41 0.35
CA LYS A 879 8.95 13.68 0.90
C LYS A 879 9.85 14.88 0.56
N PHE A 880 11.18 14.75 0.64
CA PHE A 880 12.12 15.82 0.26
C PHE A 880 12.34 15.99 -1.27
N CYS A 881 11.58 15.32 -2.13
CA CYS A 881 11.59 15.54 -3.58
C CYS A 881 10.57 16.58 -4.08
N ALA A 882 9.45 16.78 -3.38
CA ALA A 882 8.44 17.78 -3.73
C ALA A 882 8.90 19.28 -3.66
N PRO A 883 9.83 19.72 -2.78
CA PRO A 883 10.24 21.13 -2.70
C PRO A 883 11.16 21.60 -3.85
N SER A 884 11.14 20.94 -5.00
CA SER A 884 11.73 21.49 -6.24
C SER A 884 11.10 22.84 -6.62
N ILE A 885 9.85 23.09 -6.20
CA ILE A 885 9.14 24.38 -6.34
C ILE A 885 9.76 25.49 -5.46
N LEU A 886 10.26 25.17 -4.25
CA LEU A 886 10.97 26.13 -3.40
C LEU A 886 12.27 26.62 -4.06
N PHE A 887 12.99 25.74 -4.76
CA PHE A 887 14.20 26.12 -5.50
C PHE A 887 13.92 26.90 -6.79
N ASP A 888 12.88 26.51 -7.53
CA ASP A 888 12.39 27.30 -8.67
C ASP A 888 11.93 28.71 -8.22
N PHE A 889 11.31 28.83 -7.02
CA PHE A 889 10.92 30.11 -6.45
C PHE A 889 12.12 31.00 -6.07
N CYS A 890 13.11 30.49 -5.33
CA CYS A 890 14.34 31.24 -5.00
C CYS A 890 15.14 31.67 -6.23
N HIS A 891 15.02 30.98 -7.37
CA HIS A 891 15.67 31.37 -8.63
C HIS A 891 14.89 32.40 -9.45
N VAL A 892 13.61 32.65 -9.16
CA VAL A 892 12.74 33.57 -9.90
C VAL A 892 12.39 34.82 -9.10
N ALA A 893 12.44 34.76 -7.76
CA ALA A 893 12.22 35.87 -6.85
C ALA A 893 13.41 36.84 -6.81
#